data_AF-A0A7S8D915-F1
#
_entry.id   AF-A0A7S8D915-F1
#
_cell.length_a   1.000
_cell.length_b   1.000
_cell.length_c   1.000
_cell.angle_alpha   90.00
_cell.angle_beta   90.00
_cell.angle_gamma   90.00
#
_symmetry.space_group_name_H-M   'P 1'
#
loop_
_entity.id
_entity.type
_entity.pdbx_description
1 polymer ?
#
loop_
_entity_poly.entity_id
_entity_poly.type
_entity_poly.pdbx_seq_one_letter_code
_entity_poly.pdbx_strand_id
1 'polypeptide(L)'
;MDTVDFDLNDALKHYMSDPASIATPEADGALFDCENDPDALTLPVVNSVLNPIVDAVADNPDAIMRASNMDSLQFLLKLAPISLHPSPDSPTSLGHNSELENPRYTVHLPTHALSKIFDLIMSGLSAEADSVHSDIDSPDEQDSVPHHKRLLEIYGFLLQWTIAAVETKAAEKTTTAPVARGRGKPKKGSAKDKDAAWDSATQLQAALEVMCKVLKLKLSKIFLTTSERDTFIGLLTRPVYMVLESEQRVKTTAIRMHCFKVLCIAVKHHGHAYAAQINIIQNLTYFEHLSEPMAEFLHILAETYDYPQLADEVLREISNKEFNSNDTRGPKSVSSFIAKLSELAPRLVIKQMTMLAKQLDSESYTLRCALIEVCGNMVAYLSKQDERSENHKSQLNAFFDVLEERFLDINPYCRCRTLQVYMKLCDLAQKFPKRRQKAAELACRSLEDKSSNVRRNAIKLLGTFIKTHPFTVMHGAQLSRKEWQARLDKVEEELDALRPPPGVPGFGSDQANTTVDNELLDEATQLASPQKPTQMTEEDKAAAIQKAQEEAATGEAIEKLTLTRRYYNEAIKFIEVIDEATTIICQLLGSRNKSEVIEAIDFFEVGDAYNIEQNKVGIRRMLRLIWTKGNSDEGKGVQTHLIECYKRLFFEAPDSFSPNDAANYIARNMISLTFGATPAELTSLEQLLATMMKGGMIPEVVVNKLWQVYGVQKREISRTQRRGAIIVLGMLATANPEIVVGEMETMLRTGLGAYGRSDLQLAKFTCIALRRINPTGRQAKDSSVKFSRLPNDHAVSVRLAAITEVQSDSKEWYGVAEQAISAIYAVSKHPDTLCSDLIRRKARQVFGQSRSPPSSQPNSRPGSRDETKPVPMEDQIQSQLQSQGEKHKKRDNAIALSQLLFIVGHVAIKQIVHLELCELDFKRRKQEKEKATPAKNDKDKEDADELDLIGGTTEDDFTEAMAHIRERELLYGPSSLLAVFGPLVSDICANNTTYADKGLQAAATLCLAKLMCVSAEYCETNLPLLITIMERSPNATVRSNAVIALGDMAVCFNHLIDENTDFLYRRLADDDASVKRTCLMTLTFLILAGQVKVKGQLGEMAKCLEDDDRRIADLARMFFTELSTKDNAVYNHFVDMFSLLSAGDNMDEDSFRRIIKFLLGFVEKDKHAKQLADKLAARLGRCETERQWNDVAYALGILQHKNEEITKLVSEGYRVVHSSA
;
A
#
# COMPACT_ATOMS: atom_id res chain seq x y z
N MET A 1 25.48 -2.48 -79.06
CA MET A 1 25.70 -2.32 -77.61
C MET A 1 24.81 -3.35 -76.98
N ASP A 2 25.41 -4.36 -76.36
CA ASP A 2 24.72 -5.57 -75.96
C ASP A 2 23.80 -5.26 -74.78
N THR A 3 22.51 -5.50 -74.97
CA THR A 3 21.48 -5.39 -73.92
C THR A 3 21.62 -6.59 -73.00
N VAL A 4 21.66 -6.37 -71.68
CA VAL A 4 21.88 -7.43 -70.70
C VAL A 4 20.74 -8.46 -70.76
N ASP A 5 21.05 -9.76 -70.76
CA ASP A 5 20.01 -10.78 -70.66
C ASP A 5 19.58 -10.97 -69.20
N PHE A 6 18.38 -10.53 -68.83
CA PHE A 6 17.94 -10.45 -67.43
C PHE A 6 16.66 -11.25 -67.23
N ASP A 7 16.77 -12.32 -66.44
CA ASP A 7 15.64 -13.08 -65.90
C ASP A 7 15.55 -12.82 -64.39
N LEU A 8 14.45 -12.22 -63.95
CA LEU A 8 14.22 -11.87 -62.56
C LEU A 8 14.29 -13.10 -61.63
N ASN A 9 13.78 -14.25 -62.06
CA ASN A 9 13.72 -15.44 -61.19
C ASN A 9 15.11 -16.02 -60.96
N ASP A 10 15.94 -16.05 -62.01
CA ASP A 10 17.32 -16.52 -61.91
C ASP A 10 18.18 -15.54 -61.11
N ALA A 11 18.03 -14.24 -61.36
CA ALA A 11 18.70 -13.19 -60.58
C ALA A 11 18.32 -13.26 -59.09
N LEU A 12 17.04 -13.43 -58.76
CA LEU A 12 16.57 -13.61 -57.38
C LEU A 12 17.10 -14.89 -56.75
N LYS A 13 17.18 -15.99 -57.51
CA LYS A 13 17.70 -17.26 -57.01
C LYS A 13 19.19 -17.14 -56.64
N HIS A 14 19.98 -16.50 -57.48
CA HIS A 14 21.38 -16.22 -57.19
C HIS A 14 21.54 -15.25 -56.02
N TYR A 15 20.73 -14.18 -55.99
CA TYR A 15 20.73 -13.21 -54.89
C TYR A 15 20.38 -13.83 -53.54
N MET A 16 19.34 -14.68 -53.48
CA MET A 16 18.94 -15.34 -52.24
C MET A 16 19.91 -16.45 -51.80
N SER A 17 20.70 -17.00 -52.73
CA SER A 17 21.75 -17.97 -52.40
C SER A 17 22.98 -17.28 -51.81
N ASP A 18 23.58 -16.35 -52.54
CA ASP A 18 24.70 -15.52 -52.11
C ASP A 18 24.86 -14.30 -53.05
N PRO A 19 24.50 -13.08 -52.63
CA PRO A 19 24.62 -11.88 -53.45
C PRO A 19 26.05 -11.59 -53.88
N ALA A 20 27.04 -11.94 -53.04
CA ALA A 20 28.44 -11.69 -53.34
C ALA A 20 28.95 -12.58 -54.48
N SER A 21 28.27 -13.71 -54.74
CA SER A 21 28.61 -14.67 -55.80
C SER A 21 28.01 -14.35 -57.18
N ILE A 22 27.16 -13.32 -57.30
CA ILE A 22 26.53 -12.94 -58.58
C ILE A 22 27.62 -12.60 -59.61
N ALA A 23 27.55 -13.08 -60.85
CA ALA A 23 28.56 -12.81 -61.87
C ALA A 23 28.37 -11.41 -62.48
N THR A 24 29.46 -10.65 -62.65
CA THR A 24 29.45 -9.29 -63.25
C THR A 24 30.60 -9.12 -64.24
N PRO A 25 30.63 -9.91 -65.34
CA PRO A 25 31.75 -9.94 -66.29
C PRO A 25 31.92 -8.67 -67.11
N GLU A 26 30.87 -7.84 -67.25
CA GLU A 26 30.90 -6.63 -68.06
C GLU A 26 31.05 -5.34 -67.24
N ALA A 27 31.34 -5.45 -65.94
CA ALA A 27 31.63 -4.30 -65.09
C ALA A 27 32.86 -3.50 -65.60
N ASP A 28 32.94 -2.21 -65.25
CA ASP A 28 34.10 -1.38 -65.61
C ASP A 28 35.41 -2.01 -65.12
N GLY A 29 36.41 -2.06 -66.00
CA GLY A 29 37.74 -2.62 -65.74
C GLY A 29 38.39 -2.14 -64.45
N ALA A 30 38.13 -0.87 -64.07
CA ALA A 30 38.67 -0.25 -62.85
C ALA A 30 38.12 -0.88 -61.55
N LEU A 31 37.01 -1.63 -61.61
CA LEU A 31 36.40 -2.26 -60.44
C LEU A 31 36.95 -3.67 -60.16
N PHE A 32 37.40 -4.42 -61.17
CA PHE A 32 37.92 -5.79 -60.96
C PHE A 32 39.15 -5.84 -60.06
N ASP A 33 39.99 -4.81 -60.10
CA ASP A 33 41.14 -4.67 -59.21
C ASP A 33 40.70 -4.57 -57.73
N CYS A 34 39.49 -4.05 -57.47
CA CYS A 34 38.90 -3.93 -56.14
C CYS A 34 38.29 -5.25 -55.60
N GLU A 35 38.16 -6.29 -56.43
CA GLU A 35 37.61 -7.60 -56.00
C GLU A 35 38.61 -8.36 -55.12
N ASN A 36 39.91 -8.18 -55.39
CA ASN A 36 41.01 -8.86 -54.69
C ASN A 36 41.79 -7.96 -53.72
N ASP A 37 41.71 -6.63 -53.88
CA ASP A 37 42.35 -5.63 -53.01
C ASP A 37 41.32 -4.61 -52.47
N PRO A 38 40.88 -4.74 -51.20
CA PRO A 38 39.95 -3.82 -50.54
C PRO A 38 40.39 -2.36 -50.50
N ASP A 39 41.70 -2.11 -50.42
CA ASP A 39 42.26 -0.77 -50.27
C ASP A 39 42.27 0.00 -51.60
N ALA A 40 42.07 -0.71 -52.72
CA ALA A 40 41.93 -0.12 -54.05
C ALA A 40 40.59 0.60 -54.27
N LEU A 41 39.55 0.32 -53.46
CA LEU A 41 38.22 0.94 -53.56
C LEU A 41 38.22 2.38 -53.00
N THR A 42 38.86 3.29 -53.71
CA THR A 42 38.90 4.71 -53.34
C THR A 42 37.70 5.49 -53.91
N LEU A 43 37.28 6.56 -53.23
CA LEU A 43 36.17 7.42 -53.69
C LEU A 43 36.33 7.95 -55.13
N PRO A 44 37.54 8.28 -55.63
CA PRO A 44 37.76 8.61 -57.05
C PRO A 44 37.42 7.48 -58.02
N VAL A 45 37.80 6.23 -57.71
CA VAL A 45 37.51 5.04 -58.54
C VAL A 45 36.00 4.77 -58.57
N VAL A 46 35.34 4.87 -57.42
CA VAL A 46 33.88 4.71 -57.36
C VAL A 46 33.17 5.82 -58.15
N ASN A 47 33.61 7.08 -58.04
CA ASN A 47 32.99 8.18 -58.77
C ASN A 47 33.28 8.14 -60.29
N SER A 48 34.44 7.61 -60.74
CA SER A 48 34.75 7.51 -62.16
C SER A 48 33.84 6.52 -62.89
N VAL A 49 33.35 5.49 -62.19
CA VAL A 49 32.40 4.52 -62.73
C VAL A 49 30.95 4.95 -62.49
N LEU A 50 30.64 5.47 -61.30
CA LEU A 50 29.26 5.80 -60.93
C LEU A 50 28.73 7.06 -61.62
N ASN A 51 29.51 8.14 -61.76
CA ASN A 51 29.00 9.39 -62.34
C ASN A 51 28.58 9.23 -63.82
N PRO A 52 29.33 8.55 -64.71
CA PRO A 52 28.87 8.31 -66.08
C PRO A 52 27.57 7.49 -66.15
N ILE A 53 27.37 6.53 -65.24
CA ILE A 53 26.13 5.76 -65.13
C ILE A 53 24.98 6.68 -64.69
N VAL A 54 25.23 7.56 -63.71
CA VAL A 54 24.24 8.55 -63.25
C VAL A 54 23.81 9.48 -64.38
N ASP A 55 24.76 10.05 -65.13
CA ASP A 55 24.47 10.94 -66.26
C ASP A 55 23.68 10.20 -67.36
N ALA A 56 24.08 8.96 -67.68
CA ALA A 56 23.41 8.16 -68.71
C ALA A 56 21.95 7.78 -68.34
N VAL A 57 21.69 7.42 -67.08
CA VAL A 57 20.35 7.09 -66.59
C VAL A 57 19.49 8.35 -66.42
N ALA A 58 20.09 9.47 -66.04
CA ALA A 58 19.39 10.76 -65.97
C ALA A 58 18.93 11.25 -67.36
N ASP A 59 19.71 11.00 -68.40
CA ASP A 59 19.36 11.31 -69.79
C ASP A 59 18.31 10.34 -70.35
N ASN A 60 18.45 9.03 -70.08
CA ASN A 60 17.50 8.01 -70.51
C ASN A 60 17.44 6.84 -69.48
N PRO A 61 16.27 6.58 -68.84
CA PRO A 61 16.08 5.46 -67.91
C PRO A 61 16.48 4.09 -68.46
N ASP A 62 16.39 3.90 -69.78
CA ASP A 62 16.77 2.65 -70.47
C ASP A 62 18.26 2.35 -70.41
N ALA A 63 19.09 3.35 -70.10
CA ALA A 63 20.54 3.19 -70.03
C ALA A 63 20.98 2.13 -69.00
N ILE A 64 20.11 1.78 -68.04
CA ILE A 64 20.34 0.70 -67.08
C ILE A 64 20.42 -0.69 -67.74
N MET A 65 19.80 -0.90 -68.90
CA MET A 65 19.80 -2.18 -69.62
C MET A 65 21.12 -2.48 -70.34
N ARG A 66 22.04 -1.51 -70.40
CA ARG A 66 23.39 -1.75 -70.90
C ARG A 66 24.11 -2.63 -69.90
N ALA A 67 24.60 -3.79 -70.35
CA ALA A 67 25.25 -4.77 -69.49
C ALA A 67 26.42 -4.17 -68.70
N SER A 68 27.20 -3.24 -69.30
CA SER A 68 28.24 -2.49 -68.59
C SER A 68 27.77 -1.66 -67.40
N ASN A 69 26.59 -1.05 -67.49
CA ASN A 69 26.02 -0.22 -66.43
C ASN A 69 25.40 -1.09 -65.32
N MET A 70 24.67 -2.14 -65.70
CA MET A 70 24.04 -3.08 -64.78
C MET A 70 25.08 -3.84 -63.96
N ASP A 71 26.08 -4.43 -64.62
CA ASP A 71 27.11 -5.23 -63.95
C ASP A 71 27.99 -4.36 -63.05
N SER A 72 28.30 -3.12 -63.45
CA SER A 72 29.04 -2.18 -62.60
C SER A 72 28.27 -1.81 -61.33
N LEU A 73 26.95 -1.59 -61.42
CA LEU A 73 26.12 -1.32 -60.23
C LEU A 73 25.99 -2.55 -59.32
N GLN A 74 25.78 -3.73 -59.89
CA GLN A 74 25.77 -4.98 -59.12
C GLN A 74 27.11 -5.23 -58.45
N PHE A 75 28.24 -4.98 -59.13
CA PHE A 75 29.58 -5.11 -58.57
C PHE A 75 29.78 -4.15 -57.38
N LEU A 76 29.38 -2.89 -57.51
CA LEU A 76 29.42 -1.93 -56.39
C LEU A 76 28.53 -2.36 -55.22
N LEU A 77 27.38 -2.97 -55.49
CA LEU A 77 26.46 -3.49 -54.47
C LEU A 77 26.94 -4.79 -53.81
N LYS A 78 27.76 -5.61 -54.51
CA LYS A 78 28.48 -6.74 -53.90
C LYS A 78 29.51 -6.28 -52.87
N LEU A 79 30.10 -5.11 -53.10
CA LEU A 79 31.04 -4.48 -52.17
C LEU A 79 30.34 -3.69 -51.03
N ALA A 80 29.01 -3.82 -50.90
CA ALA A 80 28.26 -3.33 -49.75
C ALA A 80 27.79 -4.52 -48.90
N PRO A 81 28.02 -4.52 -47.57
CA PRO A 81 27.63 -5.64 -46.72
C PRO A 81 26.11 -5.78 -46.66
N ILE A 82 25.61 -7.01 -46.71
CA ILE A 82 24.18 -7.34 -46.55
C ILE A 82 24.07 -8.56 -45.66
N SER A 83 23.24 -8.48 -44.61
CA SER A 83 22.80 -9.66 -43.87
C SER A 83 21.49 -10.17 -44.48
N LEU A 84 21.55 -11.13 -45.40
CA LEU A 84 20.34 -11.78 -45.93
C LEU A 84 19.74 -12.84 -45.01
N HIS A 85 20.46 -13.26 -43.96
CA HIS A 85 19.97 -14.24 -42.98
C HIS A 85 20.42 -13.93 -41.56
N PRO A 86 19.48 -13.71 -40.61
CA PRO A 86 19.57 -14.35 -39.31
C PRO A 86 19.02 -15.77 -39.48
N SER A 87 19.88 -16.79 -39.53
CA SER A 87 19.41 -18.17 -39.52
C SER A 87 18.68 -18.48 -38.18
N PRO A 88 17.53 -19.18 -38.18
CA PRO A 88 16.79 -19.52 -36.97
C PRO A 88 17.46 -20.58 -36.08
N ASP A 89 18.53 -21.23 -36.57
CA ASP A 89 19.17 -22.40 -35.93
C ASP A 89 20.47 -22.08 -35.16
N SER A 90 20.73 -20.82 -34.82
CA SER A 90 21.77 -20.52 -33.83
C SER A 90 21.15 -20.47 -32.42
N PRO A 91 21.34 -21.51 -31.56
CA PRO A 91 20.92 -21.41 -30.19
C PRO A 91 21.82 -20.37 -29.50
N THR A 92 21.23 -19.27 -29.05
CA THR A 92 21.87 -18.32 -28.10
C THR A 92 22.06 -18.93 -26.71
N SER A 93 22.63 -20.14 -26.66
CA SER A 93 23.29 -20.69 -25.49
C SER A 93 24.36 -21.67 -25.96
N LEU A 94 25.62 -21.25 -25.94
CA LEU A 94 26.79 -22.02 -25.48
C LEU A 94 28.02 -21.14 -25.59
N GLY A 95 28.90 -21.28 -24.60
CA GLY A 95 29.93 -20.32 -24.25
C GLY A 95 31.10 -20.22 -25.22
N HIS A 96 32.01 -19.33 -24.81
CA HIS A 96 33.37 -19.15 -25.30
C HIS A 96 34.01 -20.38 -25.95
N ASN A 97 34.73 -20.09 -27.04
CA ASN A 97 35.74 -20.88 -27.75
C ASN A 97 35.24 -21.66 -28.97
N SER A 98 35.23 -20.96 -30.12
CA SER A 98 35.67 -21.53 -31.38
C SER A 98 36.38 -20.43 -32.19
N GLU A 99 37.70 -20.36 -32.02
CA GLU A 99 38.61 -19.73 -32.98
C GLU A 99 38.71 -20.69 -34.17
N LEU A 100 37.98 -20.50 -35.27
CA LEU A 100 38.30 -21.01 -36.62
C LEU A 100 37.18 -20.76 -37.65
N GLU A 101 36.69 -19.52 -37.79
CA GLU A 101 36.19 -19.03 -39.08
C GLU A 101 36.71 -17.61 -39.29
N ASN A 102 37.77 -17.50 -40.10
CA ASN A 102 38.37 -16.22 -40.51
C ASN A 102 37.29 -15.33 -41.16
N PRO A 103 37.03 -14.10 -40.66
CA PRO A 103 36.27 -13.15 -41.45
C PRO A 103 37.18 -12.72 -42.59
N ARG A 104 36.94 -13.21 -43.80
CA ARG A 104 37.59 -12.65 -44.99
C ARG A 104 37.19 -11.18 -45.05
N TYR A 105 38.20 -10.32 -44.92
CA TYR A 105 38.18 -8.87 -45.18
C TYR A 105 37.14 -8.50 -46.23
N THR A 106 36.14 -7.68 -45.85
CA THR A 106 35.12 -7.20 -46.78
C THR A 106 35.16 -5.68 -46.85
N VAL A 107 35.34 -5.21 -48.08
CA VAL A 107 35.42 -3.82 -48.53
C VAL A 107 34.16 -3.06 -48.10
N HIS A 108 34.29 -1.83 -47.60
CA HIS A 108 33.14 -0.97 -47.30
C HIS A 108 32.95 0.08 -48.41
N LEU A 109 31.96 -0.11 -49.28
CA LEU A 109 31.49 0.97 -50.17
C LEU A 109 31.18 2.24 -49.34
N PRO A 110 31.73 3.44 -49.62
CA PRO A 110 31.50 4.66 -48.83
C PRO A 110 30.03 5.06 -48.70
N THR A 111 29.62 5.69 -47.58
CA THR A 111 28.21 6.10 -47.33
C THR A 111 27.68 7.04 -48.41
N HIS A 112 28.51 7.98 -48.86
CA HIS A 112 28.19 8.90 -49.94
C HIS A 112 27.98 8.19 -51.29
N ALA A 113 28.76 7.15 -51.59
CA ALA A 113 28.58 6.36 -52.81
C ALA A 113 27.29 5.54 -52.76
N LEU A 114 27.00 4.90 -51.64
CA LEU A 114 25.75 4.16 -51.43
C LEU A 114 24.53 5.09 -51.50
N SER A 115 24.62 6.29 -50.92
CA SER A 115 23.59 7.34 -51.00
C SER A 115 23.32 7.76 -52.45
N LYS A 116 24.36 7.98 -53.26
CA LYS A 116 24.24 8.29 -54.69
C LYS A 116 23.62 7.15 -55.51
N ILE A 117 24.05 5.90 -55.28
CA ILE A 117 23.46 4.72 -55.95
C ILE A 117 21.96 4.62 -55.61
N PHE A 118 21.59 4.89 -54.36
CA PHE A 118 20.21 4.87 -53.93
C PHE A 118 19.38 5.96 -54.63
N ASP A 119 19.88 7.20 -54.70
CA ASP A 119 19.21 8.30 -55.41
C ASP A 119 19.09 8.05 -56.92
N LEU A 120 20.11 7.43 -57.53
CA LEU A 120 20.10 7.00 -58.93
C LEU A 120 18.97 5.99 -59.21
N ILE A 121 18.89 4.92 -58.43
CA ILE A 121 17.87 3.88 -58.64
C ILE A 121 16.47 4.43 -58.35
N MET A 122 16.31 5.28 -57.31
CA MET A 122 15.03 5.91 -57.01
C MET A 122 14.56 6.85 -58.13
N SER A 123 15.44 7.69 -58.66
CA SER A 123 15.11 8.63 -59.75
C SER A 123 14.82 7.89 -61.06
N GLY A 124 15.62 6.90 -61.42
CA GLY A 124 15.40 6.04 -62.60
C GLY A 124 14.07 5.28 -62.53
N LEU A 125 13.78 4.63 -61.39
CA LEU A 125 12.50 3.92 -61.20
C LEU A 125 11.30 4.89 -61.22
N SER A 126 11.45 6.09 -60.66
CA SER A 126 10.40 7.10 -60.67
C SER A 126 10.11 7.60 -62.09
N ALA A 127 11.14 7.81 -62.91
CA ALA A 127 11.00 8.21 -64.31
C ALA A 127 10.35 7.09 -65.14
N GLU A 128 10.80 5.84 -64.95
CA GLU A 128 10.19 4.68 -65.61
C GLU A 128 8.71 4.53 -65.24
N ALA A 129 8.35 4.75 -63.97
CA ALA A 129 6.95 4.73 -63.55
C ALA A 129 6.09 5.81 -64.25
N ASP A 130 6.65 6.98 -64.58
CA ASP A 130 5.94 8.02 -65.34
C ASP A 130 5.78 7.62 -66.81
N SER A 131 6.83 7.07 -67.43
CA SER A 131 6.78 6.55 -68.81
C SER A 131 5.71 5.47 -68.94
N VAL A 132 5.73 4.48 -68.03
CA VAL A 132 4.71 3.43 -68.00
C VAL A 132 3.31 4.01 -67.80
N HIS A 133 3.16 5.04 -66.96
CA HIS A 133 1.85 5.64 -66.74
C HIS A 133 1.29 6.31 -68.00
N SER A 134 2.16 6.95 -68.80
CA SER A 134 1.81 7.55 -70.09
C SER A 134 1.37 6.48 -71.09
N ASP A 135 2.14 5.40 -71.20
CA ASP A 135 2.04 4.49 -72.35
C ASP A 135 1.00 3.37 -72.12
N ILE A 136 0.70 3.01 -70.86
CA ILE A 136 -0.17 1.86 -70.49
C ILE A 136 -1.64 1.96 -70.92
N ASP A 137 -2.12 3.17 -71.20
CA ASP A 137 -3.49 3.44 -71.67
C ASP A 137 -3.51 3.93 -73.14
N SER A 138 -2.36 4.02 -73.81
CA SER A 138 -2.21 4.36 -75.23
C SER A 138 -2.36 3.12 -76.14
N PRO A 139 -3.32 3.09 -77.09
CA PRO A 139 -3.54 1.94 -77.97
C PRO A 139 -2.37 1.65 -78.93
N ASP A 140 -1.59 2.67 -79.28
CA ASP A 140 -0.53 2.60 -80.30
C ASP A 140 0.82 2.10 -79.72
N GLU A 141 0.93 1.97 -78.40
CA GLU A 141 2.19 1.65 -77.69
C GLU A 141 2.17 0.26 -77.00
N GLN A 142 1.25 -0.64 -77.37
CA GLN A 142 1.20 -1.99 -76.79
C GLN A 142 2.49 -2.81 -76.97
N ASP A 143 3.29 -2.50 -77.99
CA ASP A 143 4.57 -3.16 -78.26
C ASP A 143 5.69 -2.76 -77.26
N SER A 144 5.52 -1.67 -76.49
CA SER A 144 6.50 -1.23 -75.47
C SER A 144 6.32 -1.91 -74.11
N VAL A 145 5.18 -2.56 -73.85
CA VAL A 145 4.86 -3.19 -72.54
C VAL A 145 5.90 -4.23 -72.08
N PRO A 146 6.43 -5.13 -72.95
CA PRO A 146 7.48 -6.08 -72.55
C PRO A 146 8.79 -5.39 -72.16
N HIS A 147 9.10 -4.25 -72.77
CA HIS A 147 10.28 -3.45 -72.46
C HIS A 147 10.15 -2.80 -71.08
N HIS A 148 9.02 -2.15 -70.82
CA HIS A 148 8.67 -1.59 -69.50
C HIS A 148 8.67 -2.65 -68.39
N LYS A 149 8.14 -3.85 -68.67
CA LYS A 149 8.18 -4.96 -67.72
C LYS A 149 9.62 -5.24 -67.27
N ARG A 150 10.54 -5.41 -68.22
CA ARG A 150 11.94 -5.74 -67.94
C ARG A 150 12.65 -4.62 -67.17
N LEU A 151 12.39 -3.35 -67.52
CA LEU A 151 12.95 -2.20 -66.80
C LEU A 151 12.46 -2.12 -65.36
N LEU A 152 11.16 -2.31 -65.13
CA LEU A 152 10.59 -2.34 -63.79
C LEU A 152 11.20 -3.47 -62.95
N GLU A 153 11.35 -4.67 -63.51
CA GLU A 153 11.98 -5.81 -62.83
C GLU A 153 13.45 -5.52 -62.45
N ILE A 154 14.24 -4.94 -63.36
CA ILE A 154 15.63 -4.54 -63.12
C ILE A 154 15.72 -3.49 -62.00
N TYR A 155 14.97 -2.40 -62.11
CA TYR A 155 14.98 -1.34 -61.10
C TYR A 155 14.46 -1.82 -59.75
N GLY A 156 13.43 -2.66 -59.73
CA GLY A 156 12.90 -3.26 -58.51
C GLY A 156 13.92 -4.16 -57.81
N PHE A 157 14.70 -4.94 -58.57
CA PHE A 157 15.74 -5.83 -58.04
C PHE A 157 16.89 -5.01 -57.44
N LEU A 158 17.37 -4.00 -58.16
CA LEU A 158 18.39 -3.08 -57.67
C LEU A 158 17.91 -2.28 -56.45
N LEU A 159 16.63 -1.90 -56.40
CA LEU A 159 16.04 -1.21 -55.26
C LEU A 159 15.98 -2.11 -54.01
N GLN A 160 15.60 -3.38 -54.17
CA GLN A 160 15.62 -4.34 -53.06
C GLN A 160 17.04 -4.49 -52.49
N TRP A 161 18.03 -4.69 -53.37
CA TRP A 161 19.43 -4.87 -52.98
C TRP A 161 19.98 -3.62 -52.28
N THR A 162 19.74 -2.43 -52.82
CA THR A 162 20.17 -1.17 -52.21
C THR A 162 19.54 -0.91 -50.85
N ILE A 163 18.24 -1.16 -50.66
CA ILE A 163 17.60 -0.97 -49.35
C ILE A 163 18.22 -1.92 -48.31
N ALA A 164 18.51 -3.17 -48.69
CA ALA A 164 19.18 -4.13 -47.81
C ALA A 164 20.59 -3.68 -47.42
N ALA A 165 21.36 -3.15 -48.37
CA ALA A 165 22.68 -2.57 -48.10
C ALA A 165 22.60 -1.30 -47.21
N VAL A 166 21.63 -0.43 -47.46
CA VAL A 166 21.40 0.80 -46.67
C VAL A 166 21.02 0.47 -45.23
N GLU A 167 20.14 -0.51 -45.01
CA GLU A 167 19.72 -0.91 -43.66
C GLU A 167 20.85 -1.65 -42.92
N THR A 168 21.60 -2.53 -43.59
CA THR A 168 22.78 -3.18 -43.00
C THR A 168 23.80 -2.14 -42.54
N LYS A 169 24.06 -1.14 -43.38
CA LYS A 169 24.97 -0.04 -43.06
C LYS A 169 24.44 0.90 -41.98
N ALA A 170 23.12 1.09 -41.91
CA ALA A 170 22.49 1.86 -40.84
C ALA A 170 22.61 1.14 -39.48
N ALA A 171 22.57 -0.20 -39.47
CA ALA A 171 22.71 -1.01 -38.26
C ALA A 171 24.12 -0.92 -37.62
N GLU A 172 25.19 -0.78 -38.41
CA GLU A 172 26.57 -0.61 -37.92
C GLU A 172 26.74 0.59 -36.96
N LYS A 173 25.91 1.64 -37.11
CA LYS A 173 25.94 2.81 -36.22
C LYS A 173 25.47 2.52 -34.78
N THR A 174 24.77 1.41 -34.56
CA THR A 174 24.10 1.13 -33.27
C THR A 174 24.94 0.29 -32.30
N THR A 175 25.96 -0.43 -32.79
CA THR A 175 26.82 -1.31 -32.00
C THR A 175 28.01 -0.61 -31.32
N THR A 176 28.29 0.66 -31.64
CA THR A 176 29.44 1.42 -31.10
C THR A 176 29.12 2.29 -29.88
N ALA A 177 27.88 2.28 -29.37
CA ALA A 177 27.52 3.00 -28.14
C ALA A 177 27.53 2.06 -26.91
N PRO A 178 28.38 2.29 -25.89
CA PRO A 178 28.35 1.47 -24.68
C PRO A 178 27.07 1.77 -23.89
N VAL A 179 26.36 0.72 -23.49
CA VAL A 179 25.19 0.79 -22.62
C VAL A 179 25.63 1.19 -21.21
N ALA A 180 25.67 2.49 -20.92
CA ALA A 180 25.90 3.01 -19.57
C ALA A 180 24.57 3.09 -18.80
N ARG A 181 24.28 2.08 -17.97
CA ARG A 181 23.34 2.20 -16.85
C ARG A 181 24.00 3.04 -15.76
N GLY A 182 23.64 4.31 -15.64
CA GLY A 182 24.10 5.16 -14.54
C GLY A 182 23.44 6.54 -14.55
N ARG A 183 22.62 6.81 -13.52
CA ARG A 183 21.92 8.07 -13.28
C ARG A 183 22.95 9.19 -12.98
N GLY A 184 23.22 10.08 -13.93
CA GLY A 184 24.06 11.26 -13.74
C GLY A 184 23.79 12.34 -14.80
N LYS A 185 23.61 13.60 -14.38
CA LYS A 185 23.28 14.76 -15.23
C LYS A 185 24.26 14.93 -16.42
N PRO A 186 23.80 15.32 -17.62
CA PRO A 186 24.68 15.47 -18.77
C PRO A 186 25.50 16.76 -18.66
N LYS A 187 26.81 16.62 -18.90
CA LYS A 187 27.78 17.73 -19.03
C LYS A 187 27.80 18.18 -20.50
N LYS A 188 27.70 19.48 -20.73
CA LYS A 188 27.73 20.12 -22.06
C LYS A 188 29.14 19.98 -22.67
N GLY A 189 29.26 19.14 -23.70
CA GLY A 189 30.47 18.99 -24.55
C GLY A 189 30.31 19.73 -25.88
N SER A 190 31.41 20.27 -26.39
CA SER A 190 31.53 21.22 -27.51
C SER A 190 31.05 20.72 -28.88
N ALA A 191 30.36 21.60 -29.60
CA ALA A 191 29.99 21.43 -31.01
C ALA A 191 31.22 21.60 -31.91
N LYS A 192 31.76 20.51 -32.46
CA LYS A 192 32.68 20.57 -33.62
C LYS A 192 32.68 19.37 -34.58
N ASP A 193 31.91 18.31 -34.35
CA ASP A 193 31.73 17.20 -35.31
C ASP A 193 30.25 16.98 -35.65
N LYS A 194 29.68 17.80 -36.53
CA LYS A 194 28.28 17.66 -36.98
C LYS A 194 28.09 17.26 -38.44
N ASP A 195 29.16 17.18 -39.24
CA ASP A 195 29.04 17.02 -40.71
C ASP A 195 29.33 15.60 -41.24
N ALA A 196 29.31 14.55 -40.40
CA ALA A 196 29.59 13.18 -40.85
C ALA A 196 28.50 12.13 -40.55
N ALA A 197 27.29 12.55 -40.15
CA ALA A 197 26.19 11.62 -39.89
C ALA A 197 25.26 11.52 -41.11
N TRP A 198 25.55 10.60 -42.04
CA TRP A 198 24.63 10.27 -43.15
C TRP A 198 23.24 9.90 -42.61
N ASP A 199 22.21 10.70 -42.92
CA ASP A 199 20.83 10.46 -42.52
C ASP A 199 20.05 9.72 -43.63
N SER A 200 20.04 8.39 -43.56
CA SER A 200 19.35 7.55 -44.54
C SER A 200 17.82 7.54 -44.39
N ALA A 201 17.26 8.16 -43.33
CA ALA A 201 15.82 8.13 -43.07
C ALA A 201 15.00 8.90 -44.11
N THR A 202 15.53 9.99 -44.65
CA THR A 202 14.87 10.82 -45.67
C THR A 202 14.89 10.13 -47.03
N GLN A 203 16.03 9.56 -47.43
CA GLN A 203 16.16 8.76 -48.66
C GLN A 203 15.25 7.52 -48.61
N LEU A 204 15.15 6.85 -47.46
CA LEU A 204 14.25 5.70 -47.31
C LEU A 204 12.77 6.08 -47.47
N GLN A 205 12.36 7.26 -46.96
CA GLN A 205 11.00 7.77 -47.19
C GLN A 205 10.73 8.04 -48.66
N ALA A 206 11.69 8.67 -49.37
CA ALA A 206 11.59 8.89 -50.81
C ALA A 206 11.48 7.56 -51.57
N ALA A 207 12.27 6.54 -51.22
CA ALA A 207 12.19 5.22 -51.84
C ALA A 207 10.81 4.58 -51.67
N LEU A 208 10.26 4.63 -50.45
CA LEU A 208 8.92 4.11 -50.17
C LEU A 208 7.82 4.89 -50.93
N GLU A 209 8.02 6.19 -51.17
CA GLU A 209 7.11 6.99 -51.98
C GLU A 209 7.19 6.64 -53.47
N VAL A 210 8.39 6.37 -54.00
CA VAL A 210 8.58 5.85 -55.36
C VAL A 210 7.96 4.46 -55.49
N MET A 211 8.13 3.57 -54.50
CA MET A 211 7.41 2.27 -54.47
C MET A 211 5.89 2.46 -54.52
N CYS A 212 5.35 3.43 -53.77
CA CYS A 212 3.91 3.75 -53.85
C CYS A 212 3.50 4.23 -55.25
N LYS A 213 4.37 4.99 -55.94
CA LYS A 213 4.12 5.47 -57.30
C LYS A 213 4.04 4.30 -58.28
N VAL A 214 4.99 3.36 -58.21
CA VAL A 214 4.98 2.13 -59.03
C VAL A 214 3.75 1.27 -58.74
N LEU A 215 3.39 1.09 -57.47
CA LEU A 215 2.20 0.33 -57.09
C LEU A 215 0.87 1.02 -57.42
N LYS A 216 0.86 2.28 -57.86
CA LYS A 216 -0.36 2.92 -58.38
C LYS A 216 -0.61 2.58 -59.86
N LEU A 217 0.38 2.04 -60.55
CA LEU A 217 0.23 1.60 -61.94
C LEU A 217 -0.71 0.39 -62.02
N LYS A 218 -1.36 0.20 -63.17
CA LYS A 218 -2.20 -0.98 -63.45
C LYS A 218 -1.32 -2.19 -63.79
N LEU A 219 -0.57 -2.70 -62.80
CA LEU A 219 0.44 -3.75 -62.98
C LEU A 219 -0.10 -5.03 -63.63
N SER A 220 -1.41 -5.31 -63.53
CA SER A 220 -2.06 -6.43 -64.23
C SER A 220 -2.00 -6.36 -65.76
N LYS A 221 -1.76 -5.18 -66.34
CA LYS A 221 -1.56 -5.02 -67.79
C LYS A 221 -0.12 -5.28 -68.23
N ILE A 222 0.84 -5.15 -67.31
CA ILE A 222 2.28 -5.30 -67.56
C ILE A 222 2.69 -6.75 -67.26
N PHE A 223 2.29 -7.24 -66.08
CA PHE A 223 2.50 -8.61 -65.62
C PHE A 223 1.22 -9.39 -65.87
N LEU A 224 1.17 -10.07 -67.03
CA LEU A 224 -0.03 -10.76 -67.52
C LEU A 224 -0.39 -11.97 -66.66
N THR A 225 0.61 -12.68 -66.13
CA THR A 225 0.38 -13.83 -65.25
C THR A 225 0.38 -13.41 -63.78
N THR A 226 -0.45 -14.07 -62.97
CA THR A 226 -0.47 -13.82 -61.52
C THR A 226 0.87 -14.13 -60.87
N SER A 227 1.55 -15.18 -61.31
CA SER A 227 2.86 -15.58 -60.76
C SER A 227 3.92 -14.50 -60.96
N GLU A 228 4.03 -13.92 -62.16
CA GLU A 228 5.02 -12.87 -62.44
C GLU A 228 4.72 -11.61 -61.62
N ARG A 229 3.44 -11.25 -61.54
CA ARG A 229 3.00 -10.11 -60.71
C ARG A 229 3.33 -10.35 -59.24
N ASP A 230 3.04 -11.53 -58.71
CA ASP A 230 3.31 -11.84 -57.30
C ASP A 230 4.81 -11.82 -56.99
N THR A 231 5.66 -12.30 -57.91
CA THR A 231 7.13 -12.18 -57.80
C THR A 231 7.56 -10.71 -57.76
N PHE A 232 7.03 -9.87 -58.65
CA PHE A 232 7.36 -8.45 -58.72
C PHE A 232 6.86 -7.66 -57.50
N ILE A 233 5.64 -7.91 -57.02
CA ILE A 233 5.12 -7.29 -55.79
C ILE A 233 5.93 -7.77 -54.58
N GLY A 234 6.33 -9.04 -54.55
CA GLY A 234 7.24 -9.60 -53.56
C GLY A 234 8.59 -8.86 -53.52
N LEU A 235 9.14 -8.51 -54.68
CA LEU A 235 10.36 -7.72 -54.84
C LEU A 235 10.28 -6.36 -54.13
N LEU A 236 9.14 -5.68 -54.24
CA LEU A 236 8.92 -4.38 -53.61
C LEU A 236 8.56 -4.48 -52.12
N THR A 237 7.83 -5.52 -51.70
CA THR A 237 7.30 -5.62 -50.34
C THR A 237 8.24 -6.30 -49.34
N ARG A 238 9.10 -7.25 -49.78
CA ARG A 238 10.14 -7.86 -48.93
C ARG A 238 11.06 -6.84 -48.23
N PRO A 239 11.66 -5.85 -48.92
CA PRO A 239 12.50 -4.86 -48.25
C PRO A 239 11.69 -3.97 -47.29
N VAL A 240 10.39 -3.79 -47.52
CA VAL A 240 9.51 -3.03 -46.60
C VAL A 240 9.29 -3.78 -45.29
N TYR A 241 9.09 -5.10 -45.32
CA TYR A 241 9.01 -5.91 -44.11
C TYR A 241 10.35 -5.89 -43.34
N MET A 242 11.47 -6.03 -44.04
CA MET A 242 12.81 -5.93 -43.44
C MET A 242 13.06 -4.57 -42.77
N VAL A 243 12.58 -3.47 -43.35
CA VAL A 243 12.63 -2.13 -42.70
C VAL A 243 11.80 -2.11 -41.41
N LEU A 244 10.65 -2.79 -41.38
CA LEU A 244 9.81 -2.88 -40.18
C LEU A 244 10.43 -3.73 -39.07
N GLU A 245 11.22 -4.75 -39.40
CA GLU A 245 11.96 -5.58 -38.43
C GLU A 245 12.98 -4.78 -37.60
N SER A 246 13.38 -3.60 -38.07
CA SER A 246 14.21 -2.67 -37.31
C SER A 246 13.38 -1.85 -36.31
N GLU A 247 13.59 -2.12 -35.01
CA GLU A 247 12.90 -1.42 -33.91
C GLU A 247 13.09 0.12 -33.97
N GLN A 248 14.23 0.60 -34.48
CA GLN A 248 14.49 2.03 -34.61
C GLN A 248 13.70 2.67 -35.76
N ARG A 249 13.55 1.96 -36.88
CA ARG A 249 12.80 2.44 -38.04
C ARG A 249 11.31 2.49 -37.76
N VAL A 250 10.75 1.44 -37.17
CA VAL A 250 9.31 1.38 -36.85
C VAL A 250 8.89 2.38 -35.77
N LYS A 251 9.80 2.78 -34.86
CA LYS A 251 9.56 3.89 -33.92
C LYS A 251 9.43 5.24 -34.62
N THR A 252 10.03 5.41 -35.79
CA THR A 252 9.90 6.63 -36.59
C THR A 252 8.56 6.63 -37.30
N THR A 253 7.62 7.43 -36.82
CA THR A 253 6.23 7.48 -37.34
C THR A 253 6.19 7.70 -38.85
N ALA A 254 7.02 8.60 -39.39
CA ALA A 254 7.06 8.88 -40.83
C ALA A 254 7.39 7.63 -41.65
N ILE A 255 8.46 6.91 -41.30
CA ILE A 255 8.88 5.68 -42.00
C ILE A 255 7.81 4.60 -41.85
N ARG A 256 7.31 4.37 -40.62
CA ARG A 256 6.26 3.39 -40.35
C ARG A 256 5.02 3.62 -41.22
N MET A 257 4.55 4.87 -41.33
CA MET A 257 3.39 5.21 -42.14
C MET A 257 3.64 5.04 -43.65
N HIS A 258 4.86 5.31 -44.14
CA HIS A 258 5.22 5.04 -45.54
C HIS A 258 5.27 3.53 -45.84
N CYS A 259 5.86 2.73 -44.94
CA CYS A 259 5.82 1.26 -45.04
C CYS A 259 4.37 0.75 -45.09
N PHE A 260 3.50 1.24 -44.20
CA PHE A 260 2.08 0.87 -44.20
C PHE A 260 1.37 1.28 -45.48
N LYS A 261 1.66 2.45 -46.04
CA LYS A 261 1.09 2.92 -47.31
C LYS A 261 1.46 1.98 -48.47
N VAL A 262 2.73 1.59 -48.58
CA VAL A 262 3.19 0.63 -49.60
C VAL A 262 2.46 -0.70 -49.47
N LEU A 263 2.43 -1.28 -48.25
CA LEU A 263 1.76 -2.56 -47.99
C LEU A 263 0.25 -2.49 -48.22
N CYS A 264 -0.42 -1.39 -47.86
CA CYS A 264 -1.86 -1.23 -48.07
C CYS A 264 -2.21 -1.20 -49.56
N ILE A 265 -1.44 -0.47 -50.38
CA ILE A 265 -1.67 -0.41 -51.83
C ILE A 265 -1.42 -1.79 -52.46
N ALA A 266 -0.33 -2.48 -52.06
CA ALA A 266 -0.01 -3.82 -52.54
C ALA A 266 -1.13 -4.84 -52.24
N VAL A 267 -1.70 -4.80 -51.02
CA VAL A 267 -2.80 -5.69 -50.63
C VAL A 267 -4.09 -5.34 -51.37
N LYS A 268 -4.50 -4.07 -51.38
CA LYS A 268 -5.79 -3.64 -51.94
C LYS A 268 -5.86 -3.81 -53.46
N HIS A 269 -4.79 -3.49 -54.19
CA HIS A 269 -4.82 -3.38 -55.64
C HIS A 269 -4.11 -4.53 -56.38
N HIS A 270 -3.16 -5.24 -55.75
CA HIS A 270 -2.28 -6.19 -56.44
C HIS A 270 -2.31 -7.63 -55.91
N GLY A 271 -3.20 -7.96 -54.98
CA GLY A 271 -3.39 -9.35 -54.53
C GLY A 271 -2.37 -9.85 -53.50
N HIS A 272 -1.65 -8.96 -52.82
CA HIS A 272 -0.64 -9.31 -51.81
C HIS A 272 -1.19 -9.83 -50.46
N ALA A 273 -2.51 -10.02 -50.33
CA ALA A 273 -3.16 -10.31 -49.05
C ALA A 273 -2.60 -11.56 -48.35
N TYR A 274 -2.49 -12.68 -49.08
CA TYR A 274 -2.01 -13.95 -48.51
C TYR A 274 -0.55 -13.88 -48.05
N ALA A 275 0.33 -13.26 -48.85
CA ALA A 275 1.72 -13.06 -48.45
C ALA A 275 1.82 -12.10 -47.26
N ALA A 276 0.99 -11.05 -47.20
CA ALA A 276 0.93 -10.15 -46.05
C ALA A 276 0.45 -10.87 -44.79
N GLN A 277 -0.53 -11.77 -44.88
CA GLN A 277 -0.98 -12.60 -43.76
C GLN A 277 0.18 -13.40 -43.16
N ILE A 278 0.93 -14.14 -43.98
CA ILE A 278 2.08 -14.94 -43.53
C ILE A 278 3.13 -14.05 -42.85
N ASN A 279 3.48 -12.91 -43.47
CA ASN A 279 4.48 -12.00 -42.91
C ASN A 279 4.02 -11.37 -41.58
N ILE A 280 2.73 -11.02 -41.44
CA ILE A 280 2.19 -10.53 -40.17
C ILE A 280 2.35 -11.60 -39.08
N ILE A 281 1.96 -12.84 -39.35
CA ILE A 281 2.06 -13.94 -38.39
C ILE A 281 3.52 -14.23 -38.02
N GLN A 282 4.41 -14.21 -39.01
CA GLN A 282 5.85 -14.33 -38.79
C GLN A 282 6.37 -13.19 -37.90
N ASN A 283 6.02 -11.95 -38.21
CA ASN A 283 6.41 -10.77 -37.44
C ASN A 283 5.96 -10.86 -35.99
N LEU A 284 4.72 -11.27 -35.75
CA LEU A 284 4.19 -11.47 -34.40
C LEU A 284 4.90 -12.61 -33.66
N THR A 285 5.39 -13.63 -34.36
CA THR A 285 6.06 -14.78 -33.75
C THR A 285 7.49 -14.45 -33.34
N TYR A 286 8.22 -13.70 -34.17
CA TYR A 286 9.66 -13.48 -33.98
C TYR A 286 10.01 -12.11 -33.35
N PHE A 287 9.17 -11.09 -33.49
CA PHE A 287 9.49 -9.71 -33.08
C PHE A 287 8.45 -9.11 -32.12
N GLU A 288 8.81 -8.93 -30.83
CA GLU A 288 7.91 -8.35 -29.81
C GLU A 288 7.53 -6.89 -30.10
N HIS A 289 8.37 -6.12 -30.80
CA HIS A 289 8.11 -4.69 -31.04
C HIS A 289 7.10 -4.46 -32.19
N LEU A 290 6.79 -5.49 -32.98
CA LEU A 290 5.85 -5.41 -34.11
C LEU A 290 4.40 -5.71 -33.72
N SER A 291 4.12 -6.12 -32.48
CA SER A 291 2.77 -6.43 -32.03
C SER A 291 1.78 -5.28 -32.21
N GLU A 292 2.10 -4.09 -31.69
CA GLU A 292 1.23 -2.92 -31.82
C GLU A 292 1.23 -2.33 -33.25
N PRO A 293 2.39 -2.19 -33.94
CA PRO A 293 2.42 -1.74 -35.33
C PRO A 293 1.59 -2.59 -36.29
N MET A 294 1.61 -3.92 -36.15
CA MET A 294 0.79 -4.79 -37.02
C MET A 294 -0.71 -4.59 -36.78
N ALA A 295 -1.14 -4.27 -35.55
CA ALA A 295 -2.52 -3.90 -35.26
C ALA A 295 -2.90 -2.53 -35.88
N GLU A 296 -1.99 -1.55 -35.82
CA GLU A 296 -2.16 -0.24 -36.47
C GLU A 296 -2.26 -0.39 -38.01
N PHE A 297 -1.42 -1.24 -38.61
CA PHE A 297 -1.46 -1.55 -40.04
C PHE A 297 -2.82 -2.10 -40.47
N LEU A 298 -3.32 -3.14 -39.78
CA LEU A 298 -4.62 -3.73 -40.09
C LEU A 298 -5.78 -2.76 -39.89
N HIS A 299 -5.68 -1.87 -38.90
CA HIS A 299 -6.68 -0.82 -38.69
C HIS A 299 -6.69 0.18 -39.86
N ILE A 300 -5.54 0.66 -40.31
CA ILE A 300 -5.43 1.57 -41.47
C ILE A 300 -5.95 0.89 -42.74
N LEU A 301 -5.60 -0.37 -42.95
CA LEU A 301 -6.05 -1.15 -44.10
C LEU A 301 -7.59 -1.30 -44.12
N ALA A 302 -8.20 -1.53 -42.97
CA ALA A 302 -9.65 -1.64 -42.86
C ALA A 302 -10.39 -0.30 -43.00
N GLU A 303 -9.96 0.75 -42.30
CA GLU A 303 -10.68 2.04 -42.28
C GLU A 303 -10.34 2.94 -43.47
N THR A 304 -9.07 3.00 -43.88
CA THR A 304 -8.62 3.93 -44.94
C THR A 304 -8.69 3.29 -46.34
N TYR A 305 -8.40 2.00 -46.45
CA TYR A 305 -8.35 1.28 -47.73
C TYR A 305 -9.54 0.33 -47.95
N ASP A 306 -10.48 0.25 -47.00
CA ASP A 306 -11.69 -0.57 -47.06
C ASP A 306 -11.37 -2.04 -47.42
N TYR A 307 -10.38 -2.62 -46.73
CA TYR A 307 -10.00 -4.03 -46.90
C TYR A 307 -9.93 -4.75 -45.53
N PRO A 308 -11.07 -5.05 -44.90
CA PRO A 308 -11.11 -5.70 -43.59
C PRO A 308 -10.76 -7.20 -43.62
N GLN A 309 -10.78 -7.85 -44.79
CA GLN A 309 -10.65 -9.30 -44.95
C GLN A 309 -9.31 -9.83 -44.40
N LEU A 310 -8.22 -9.07 -44.55
CA LEU A 310 -6.92 -9.49 -44.04
C LEU A 310 -6.90 -9.63 -42.52
N ALA A 311 -7.59 -8.73 -41.80
CA ALA A 311 -7.69 -8.82 -40.35
C ALA A 311 -8.50 -10.06 -39.91
N ASP A 312 -9.57 -10.39 -40.64
CA ASP A 312 -10.37 -11.60 -40.41
C ASP A 312 -9.53 -12.88 -40.58
N GLU A 313 -8.70 -12.95 -41.62
CA GLU A 313 -7.82 -14.08 -41.90
C GLU A 313 -6.69 -14.22 -40.87
N VAL A 314 -6.02 -13.11 -40.52
CA VAL A 314 -4.97 -13.09 -39.48
C VAL A 314 -5.53 -13.55 -38.13
N LEU A 315 -6.71 -13.06 -37.72
CA LEU A 315 -7.34 -13.48 -36.47
C LEU A 315 -7.74 -14.96 -36.50
N ARG A 316 -8.21 -15.46 -37.65
CA ARG A 316 -8.53 -16.88 -37.84
C ARG A 316 -7.29 -17.75 -37.70
N GLU A 317 -6.18 -17.36 -38.29
CA GLU A 317 -4.92 -18.12 -38.19
C GLU A 317 -4.38 -18.14 -36.75
N ILE A 318 -4.37 -16.98 -36.08
CA ILE A 318 -4.00 -16.88 -34.66
C ILE A 318 -4.91 -17.76 -33.79
N SER A 319 -6.21 -17.81 -34.08
CA SER A 319 -7.16 -18.63 -33.30
C SER A 319 -6.89 -20.13 -33.40
N ASN A 320 -6.27 -20.59 -34.50
CA ASN A 320 -5.92 -22.00 -34.71
C ASN A 320 -4.47 -22.31 -34.32
N LYS A 321 -3.66 -21.30 -33.98
CA LYS A 321 -2.26 -21.49 -33.57
C LYS A 321 -2.22 -22.01 -32.13
N GLU A 322 -1.50 -23.10 -31.92
CA GLU A 322 -1.22 -23.63 -30.58
C GLU A 322 0.03 -22.97 -30.00
N PHE A 323 -0.09 -22.51 -28.75
CA PHE A 323 0.99 -21.87 -28.03
C PHE A 323 1.41 -22.77 -26.86
N ASN A 324 2.65 -23.24 -26.88
CA ASN A 324 3.19 -24.03 -25.78
C ASN A 324 3.57 -23.12 -24.60
N SER A 325 3.58 -23.66 -23.38
CA SER A 325 3.96 -22.90 -22.18
C SER A 325 5.44 -22.49 -22.15
N ASN A 326 6.29 -23.13 -22.97
CA ASN A 326 7.73 -22.91 -23.01
C ASN A 326 8.13 -21.73 -23.91
N ASP A 327 7.27 -21.35 -24.87
CA ASP A 327 7.44 -20.15 -25.69
C ASP A 327 7.03 -18.92 -24.89
N THR A 328 8.02 -18.12 -24.51
CA THR A 328 7.80 -16.93 -23.66
C THR A 328 7.58 -15.65 -24.47
N ARG A 329 7.99 -15.61 -25.75
CA ARG A 329 7.95 -14.40 -26.58
C ARG A 329 6.77 -14.38 -27.53
N GLY A 330 6.49 -15.50 -28.20
CA GLY A 330 5.40 -15.61 -29.18
C GLY A 330 4.03 -15.28 -28.59
N PRO A 331 3.58 -15.95 -27.51
CA PRO A 331 2.27 -15.70 -26.92
C PRO A 331 2.12 -14.27 -26.41
N LYS A 332 3.19 -13.67 -25.87
CA LYS A 332 3.18 -12.31 -25.33
C LYS A 332 3.05 -11.26 -26.43
N SER A 333 3.75 -11.45 -27.56
CA SER A 333 3.64 -10.59 -28.74
C SER A 333 2.22 -10.67 -29.33
N VAL A 334 1.71 -11.88 -29.55
CA VAL A 334 0.35 -12.10 -30.06
C VAL A 334 -0.70 -11.51 -29.11
N SER A 335 -0.54 -11.70 -27.80
CA SER A 335 -1.41 -11.11 -26.77
C SER A 335 -1.52 -9.60 -26.90
N SER A 336 -0.37 -8.93 -27.06
CA SER A 336 -0.31 -7.47 -27.18
C SER A 336 -0.95 -6.99 -28.49
N PHE A 337 -0.76 -7.72 -29.59
CA PHE A 337 -1.40 -7.46 -30.87
C PHE A 337 -2.92 -7.56 -30.79
N ILE A 338 -3.48 -8.65 -30.27
CA ILE A 338 -4.95 -8.84 -30.21
C ILE A 338 -5.58 -7.79 -29.29
N ALA A 339 -4.96 -7.53 -28.13
CA ALA A 339 -5.42 -6.49 -27.21
C ALA A 339 -5.45 -5.13 -27.93
N LYS A 340 -4.36 -4.76 -28.63
CA LYS A 340 -4.28 -3.48 -29.34
C LYS A 340 -5.27 -3.38 -30.49
N LEU A 341 -5.43 -4.43 -31.28
CA LEU A 341 -6.39 -4.48 -32.37
C LEU A 341 -7.84 -4.32 -31.87
N SER A 342 -8.15 -4.89 -30.70
CA SER A 342 -9.47 -4.73 -30.08
C SER A 342 -9.77 -3.32 -29.59
N GLU A 343 -8.74 -2.53 -29.24
CA GLU A 343 -8.89 -1.11 -28.90
C GLU A 343 -9.13 -0.25 -30.16
N LEU A 344 -8.36 -0.51 -31.23
CA LEU A 344 -8.37 0.30 -32.46
C LEU A 344 -9.56 -0.03 -33.37
N ALA A 345 -9.83 -1.33 -33.59
CA ALA A 345 -10.82 -1.81 -34.55
C ALA A 345 -11.71 -2.93 -33.95
N PRO A 346 -12.50 -2.65 -32.90
CA PRO A 346 -13.34 -3.66 -32.23
C PRO A 346 -14.35 -4.34 -33.16
N ARG A 347 -14.78 -3.65 -34.23
CA ARG A 347 -15.65 -4.17 -35.29
C ARG A 347 -15.09 -5.38 -36.02
N LEU A 348 -13.78 -5.45 -36.19
CA LEU A 348 -13.11 -6.57 -36.85
C LEU A 348 -13.00 -7.76 -35.88
N VAL A 349 -12.59 -7.48 -34.65
CA VAL A 349 -12.38 -8.50 -33.61
C VAL A 349 -13.69 -9.19 -33.22
N ILE A 350 -14.78 -8.44 -33.08
CA ILE A 350 -16.07 -9.02 -32.66
C ILE A 350 -16.61 -10.07 -33.63
N LYS A 351 -16.32 -9.94 -34.94
CA LYS A 351 -16.73 -10.92 -35.97
C LYS A 351 -16.05 -12.27 -35.80
N GLN A 352 -14.81 -12.28 -35.34
CA GLN A 352 -14.01 -13.51 -35.14
C GLN A 352 -13.99 -13.99 -33.69
N MET A 353 -14.78 -13.38 -32.81
CA MET A 353 -14.76 -13.68 -31.38
C MET A 353 -15.09 -15.15 -31.08
N THR A 354 -16.00 -15.76 -31.85
CA THR A 354 -16.37 -17.18 -31.69
C THR A 354 -15.18 -18.12 -31.93
N MET A 355 -14.25 -17.75 -32.82
CA MET A 355 -13.02 -18.51 -33.05
C MET A 355 -11.96 -18.18 -32.00
N LEU A 356 -11.79 -16.90 -31.66
CA LEU A 356 -10.85 -16.46 -30.62
C LEU A 356 -11.18 -17.04 -29.26
N ALA A 357 -12.45 -17.30 -28.95
CA ALA A 357 -12.89 -17.90 -27.69
C ALA A 357 -12.16 -19.22 -27.35
N LYS A 358 -11.70 -19.99 -28.36
CA LYS A 358 -10.89 -21.21 -28.15
C LYS A 358 -9.61 -20.93 -27.35
N GLN A 359 -9.05 -19.74 -27.47
CA GLN A 359 -7.80 -19.35 -26.81
C GLN A 359 -8.03 -18.92 -25.34
N LEU A 360 -9.28 -18.86 -24.86
CA LEU A 360 -9.59 -18.67 -23.43
C LEU A 360 -9.15 -19.86 -22.58
N ASP A 361 -9.05 -21.05 -23.19
CA ASP A 361 -8.56 -22.29 -22.57
C ASP A 361 -7.08 -22.56 -22.87
N SER A 362 -6.36 -21.58 -23.43
CA SER A 362 -4.92 -21.70 -23.69
C SER A 362 -4.12 -21.88 -22.40
N GLU A 363 -3.10 -22.75 -22.43
CA GLU A 363 -2.18 -22.93 -21.30
C GLU A 363 -1.45 -21.63 -20.93
N SER A 364 -1.19 -20.78 -21.93
CA SER A 364 -0.53 -19.50 -21.75
C SER A 364 -1.45 -18.48 -21.09
N TYR A 365 -1.12 -18.09 -19.86
CA TYR A 365 -1.89 -17.09 -19.11
C TYR A 365 -1.84 -15.69 -19.75
N THR A 366 -0.81 -15.37 -20.54
CA THR A 366 -0.70 -14.06 -21.21
C THR A 366 -1.77 -13.90 -22.28
N LEU A 367 -2.04 -14.97 -23.02
CA LEU A 367 -3.08 -15.01 -24.05
C LEU A 367 -4.48 -14.94 -23.43
N ARG A 368 -4.70 -15.68 -22.34
CA ARG A 368 -5.94 -15.59 -21.55
C ARG A 368 -6.16 -14.18 -21.00
N CYS A 369 -5.11 -13.52 -20.50
CA CYS A 369 -5.19 -12.11 -20.07
C CYS A 369 -5.58 -11.17 -21.22
N ALA A 370 -4.99 -11.33 -22.40
CA ALA A 370 -5.35 -10.53 -23.56
C ALA A 370 -6.80 -10.73 -23.96
N LEU A 371 -7.31 -11.96 -23.96
CA LEU A 371 -8.71 -12.21 -24.28
C LEU A 371 -9.69 -11.68 -23.23
N ILE A 372 -9.33 -11.71 -21.95
CA ILE A 372 -10.11 -11.04 -20.90
C ILE A 372 -10.22 -9.53 -21.21
N GLU A 373 -9.13 -8.90 -21.62
CA GLU A 373 -9.12 -7.49 -22.03
C GLU A 373 -9.92 -7.24 -23.31
N VAL A 374 -9.82 -8.12 -24.30
CA VAL A 374 -10.63 -8.08 -25.52
C VAL A 374 -12.12 -8.15 -25.19
N CYS A 375 -12.55 -9.09 -24.33
CA CYS A 375 -13.95 -9.17 -23.87
C CYS A 375 -14.41 -7.84 -23.23
N GLY A 376 -13.57 -7.23 -22.40
CA GLY A 376 -13.83 -5.90 -21.85
C GLY A 376 -14.01 -4.82 -22.91
N ASN A 377 -13.13 -4.79 -23.91
CA ASN A 377 -13.21 -3.85 -25.02
C ASN A 377 -14.45 -4.11 -25.89
N MET A 378 -14.86 -5.37 -26.08
CA MET A 378 -16.11 -5.72 -26.79
C MET A 378 -17.34 -5.23 -26.04
N VAL A 379 -17.39 -5.39 -24.72
CA VAL A 379 -18.47 -4.82 -23.88
C VAL A 379 -18.49 -3.30 -24.00
N ALA A 380 -17.34 -2.64 -23.90
CA ALA A 380 -17.24 -1.19 -24.04
C ALA A 380 -17.66 -0.69 -25.43
N TYR A 381 -17.37 -1.45 -26.48
CA TYR A 381 -17.78 -1.17 -27.85
C TYR A 381 -19.30 -1.33 -28.03
N LEU A 382 -19.87 -2.47 -27.62
CA LEU A 382 -21.30 -2.73 -27.70
C LEU A 382 -22.11 -1.74 -26.87
N SER A 383 -21.61 -1.38 -25.69
CA SER A 383 -22.24 -0.39 -24.81
C SER A 383 -22.38 1.02 -25.43
N LYS A 384 -21.54 1.35 -26.42
CA LYS A 384 -21.61 2.63 -27.15
C LYS A 384 -22.61 2.61 -28.31
N GLN A 385 -23.11 1.44 -28.71
CA GLN A 385 -24.10 1.33 -29.78
C GLN A 385 -25.52 1.51 -29.21
N ASP A 386 -26.36 2.30 -29.88
CA ASP A 386 -27.75 2.56 -29.45
C ASP A 386 -28.72 1.41 -29.80
N GLU A 387 -28.24 0.32 -30.40
CA GLU A 387 -29.07 -0.83 -30.79
C GLU A 387 -29.39 -1.74 -29.60
N ARG A 388 -30.68 -1.86 -29.25
CA ARG A 388 -31.16 -2.70 -28.14
C ARG A 388 -31.81 -4.01 -28.60
N SER A 389 -31.33 -4.60 -29.70
CA SER A 389 -31.84 -5.89 -30.17
C SER A 389 -31.59 -7.00 -29.14
N GLU A 390 -32.43 -8.04 -29.14
CA GLU A 390 -32.24 -9.19 -28.23
C GLU A 390 -30.90 -9.92 -28.48
N ASN A 391 -30.46 -9.98 -29.75
CA ASN A 391 -29.13 -10.53 -30.09
C ASN A 391 -27.99 -9.67 -29.53
N HIS A 392 -28.14 -8.33 -29.51
CA HIS A 392 -27.14 -7.45 -28.91
C HIS A 392 -27.04 -7.68 -27.39
N LYS A 393 -28.18 -7.83 -26.71
CA LYS A 393 -28.22 -8.14 -25.27
C LYS A 393 -27.62 -9.51 -24.96
N SER A 394 -27.89 -10.53 -25.79
CA SER A 394 -27.34 -11.88 -25.58
C SER A 394 -25.81 -11.90 -25.74
N GLN A 395 -25.27 -11.22 -26.75
CA GLN A 395 -23.82 -11.08 -26.93
C GLN A 395 -23.16 -10.35 -25.74
N LEU A 396 -23.74 -9.24 -25.30
CA LEU A 396 -23.24 -8.48 -24.16
C LEU A 396 -23.26 -9.32 -22.88
N ASN A 397 -24.32 -10.11 -22.66
CA ASN A 397 -24.40 -11.03 -21.53
C ASN A 397 -23.31 -12.11 -21.59
N ALA A 398 -23.09 -12.72 -22.75
CA ALA A 398 -22.04 -13.74 -22.90
C ALA A 398 -20.64 -13.21 -22.54
N PHE A 399 -20.31 -11.97 -22.94
CA PHE A 399 -19.03 -11.36 -22.54
C PHE A 399 -18.94 -11.11 -21.03
N PHE A 400 -20.01 -10.64 -20.39
CA PHE A 400 -20.04 -10.50 -18.94
C PHE A 400 -19.90 -11.84 -18.23
N ASP A 401 -20.57 -12.88 -18.71
CA ASP A 401 -20.50 -14.22 -18.12
C ASP A 401 -19.07 -14.78 -18.16
N VAL A 402 -18.35 -14.58 -19.29
CA VAL A 402 -16.91 -14.92 -19.39
C VAL A 402 -16.09 -14.12 -18.37
N LEU A 403 -16.30 -12.81 -18.27
CA LEU A 403 -15.56 -11.99 -17.30
C LEU A 403 -15.84 -12.41 -15.85
N GLU A 404 -17.09 -12.74 -15.52
CA GLU A 404 -17.49 -13.22 -14.18
C GLU A 404 -16.85 -14.57 -13.85
N GLU A 405 -16.75 -15.49 -14.81
CA GLU A 405 -16.08 -16.78 -14.66
C GLU A 405 -14.58 -16.60 -14.35
N ARG A 406 -13.90 -15.67 -15.04
CA ARG A 406 -12.44 -15.45 -14.90
C ARG A 406 -12.00 -14.82 -13.58
N PHE A 407 -12.93 -14.46 -12.68
CA PHE A 407 -12.61 -14.20 -11.27
C PHE A 407 -12.02 -15.42 -10.54
N LEU A 408 -12.31 -16.63 -11.03
CA LEU A 408 -11.83 -17.90 -10.46
C LEU A 408 -10.73 -18.56 -11.31
N ASP A 409 -10.12 -17.82 -12.23
CA ASP A 409 -9.03 -18.34 -13.03
C ASP A 409 -7.86 -18.82 -12.14
N ILE A 410 -7.28 -19.98 -12.46
CA ILE A 410 -6.19 -20.60 -11.71
C ILE A 410 -5.01 -19.63 -11.54
N ASN A 411 -4.74 -18.82 -12.57
CA ASN A 411 -3.60 -17.92 -12.56
C ASN A 411 -3.99 -16.55 -11.95
N PRO A 412 -3.23 -16.03 -10.95
CA PRO A 412 -3.52 -14.73 -10.35
C PRO A 412 -3.47 -13.55 -11.33
N TYR A 413 -2.66 -13.60 -12.40
CA TYR A 413 -2.57 -12.52 -13.37
C TYR A 413 -3.86 -12.36 -14.18
N CYS A 414 -4.53 -13.47 -14.53
CA CYS A 414 -5.83 -13.46 -15.22
C CYS A 414 -6.93 -12.87 -14.33
N ARG A 415 -6.95 -13.25 -13.04
CA ARG A 415 -7.87 -12.68 -12.03
C ARG A 415 -7.64 -11.17 -11.84
N CYS A 416 -6.37 -10.75 -11.76
CA CYS A 416 -6.02 -9.33 -11.70
C CYS A 416 -6.49 -8.58 -12.96
N ARG A 417 -6.27 -9.15 -14.15
CA ARG A 417 -6.71 -8.54 -15.42
C ARG A 417 -8.24 -8.40 -15.47
N THR A 418 -8.98 -9.39 -14.96
CA THR A 418 -10.44 -9.33 -14.87
C THR A 418 -10.90 -8.16 -13.99
N LEU A 419 -10.31 -8.01 -12.81
CA LEU A 419 -10.59 -6.87 -11.91
C LEU A 419 -10.27 -5.53 -12.59
N GLN A 420 -9.17 -5.45 -13.33
CA GLN A 420 -8.76 -4.26 -14.08
C GLN A 420 -9.72 -3.92 -15.23
N VAL A 421 -10.21 -4.92 -15.94
CA VAL A 421 -11.23 -4.74 -16.97
C VAL A 421 -12.51 -4.19 -16.35
N TYR A 422 -12.97 -4.74 -15.22
CA TYR A 422 -14.14 -4.21 -14.52
C TYR A 422 -13.96 -2.76 -14.07
N MET A 423 -12.75 -2.35 -13.64
CA MET A 423 -12.47 -0.95 -13.34
C MET A 423 -12.67 -0.06 -14.58
N LYS A 424 -12.14 -0.46 -15.75
CA LYS A 424 -12.38 0.26 -17.03
C LYS A 424 -13.86 0.30 -17.42
N LEU A 425 -14.60 -0.78 -17.20
CA LEU A 425 -16.04 -0.85 -17.51
C LEU A 425 -16.89 0.03 -16.59
N CYS A 426 -16.38 0.42 -15.42
CA CYS A 426 -17.09 1.34 -14.52
C CYS A 426 -17.20 2.77 -15.07
N ASP A 427 -16.25 3.16 -15.93
CA ASP A 427 -16.19 4.50 -16.54
C ASP A 427 -17.17 4.68 -17.71
N LEU A 428 -17.80 3.60 -18.17
CA LEU A 428 -18.81 3.66 -19.23
C LEU A 428 -20.04 4.48 -18.81
N ALA A 429 -20.69 5.09 -19.80
CA ALA A 429 -21.95 5.83 -19.61
C ALA A 429 -23.08 4.90 -19.15
N GLN A 430 -23.19 3.72 -19.77
CA GLN A 430 -24.13 2.69 -19.35
C GLN A 430 -23.60 1.98 -18.09
N LYS A 431 -24.44 1.92 -17.04
CA LYS A 431 -24.00 1.49 -15.71
C LYS A 431 -24.21 0.01 -15.39
N PHE A 432 -25.00 -0.75 -16.15
CA PHE A 432 -25.28 -2.18 -15.93
C PHE A 432 -25.44 -2.58 -14.43
N PRO A 433 -26.44 -2.05 -13.68
CA PRO A 433 -26.52 -2.21 -12.22
C PRO A 433 -26.43 -3.66 -11.74
N LYS A 434 -27.14 -4.59 -12.40
CA LYS A 434 -27.11 -6.02 -12.06
C LYS A 434 -25.72 -6.65 -12.20
N ARG A 435 -24.98 -6.31 -13.25
CA ARG A 435 -23.63 -6.84 -13.51
C ARG A 435 -22.62 -6.24 -12.53
N ARG A 436 -22.76 -4.96 -12.18
CA ARG A 436 -21.93 -4.33 -11.13
C ARG A 436 -22.19 -4.93 -9.75
N GLN A 437 -23.45 -5.21 -9.41
CA GLN A 437 -23.79 -5.91 -8.19
C GLN A 437 -23.08 -7.27 -8.11
N LYS A 438 -23.18 -8.07 -9.19
CA LYS A 438 -22.53 -9.38 -9.24
C LYS A 438 -21.01 -9.28 -9.13
N ALA A 439 -20.41 -8.33 -9.84
CA ALA A 439 -18.96 -8.09 -9.79
C ALA A 439 -18.50 -7.57 -8.42
N ALA A 440 -19.32 -6.81 -7.70
CA ALA A 440 -19.02 -6.37 -6.33
C ALA A 440 -19.02 -7.56 -5.36
N GLU A 441 -19.97 -8.49 -5.48
CA GLU A 441 -19.97 -9.75 -4.70
C GLU A 441 -18.70 -10.58 -4.96
N LEU A 442 -18.33 -10.72 -6.23
CA LEU A 442 -17.12 -11.45 -6.63
C LEU A 442 -15.84 -10.76 -6.16
N ALA A 443 -15.79 -9.42 -6.23
CA ALA A 443 -14.67 -8.63 -5.73
C ALA A 443 -14.54 -8.70 -4.20
N CYS A 444 -15.66 -8.69 -3.46
CA CYS A 444 -15.69 -8.89 -2.01
C CYS A 444 -15.05 -10.25 -1.65
N ARG A 445 -15.47 -11.33 -2.31
CA ARG A 445 -14.86 -12.66 -2.14
C ARG A 445 -13.36 -12.67 -2.46
N SER A 446 -12.93 -11.94 -3.50
CA SER A 446 -11.52 -11.82 -3.87
C SER A 446 -10.66 -11.05 -2.86
N LEU A 447 -11.23 -10.43 -1.82
CA LEU A 447 -10.45 -9.86 -0.71
C LEU A 447 -9.73 -10.93 0.12
N GLU A 448 -10.22 -12.17 0.10
CA GLU A 448 -9.63 -13.32 0.80
C GLU A 448 -8.75 -14.19 -0.12
N ASP A 449 -8.41 -13.68 -1.30
CA ASP A 449 -7.56 -14.39 -2.25
C ASP A 449 -6.19 -14.72 -1.67
N LYS A 450 -5.57 -15.83 -2.11
CA LYS A 450 -4.19 -16.17 -1.74
C LYS A 450 -3.19 -15.13 -2.26
N SER A 451 -3.42 -14.59 -3.45
CA SER A 451 -2.52 -13.63 -4.09
C SER A 451 -2.74 -12.20 -3.59
N SER A 452 -1.66 -11.56 -3.12
CA SER A 452 -1.66 -10.15 -2.73
C SER A 452 -2.08 -9.20 -3.85
N ASN A 453 -1.65 -9.49 -5.08
CA ASN A 453 -1.99 -8.66 -6.25
C ASN A 453 -3.49 -8.69 -6.53
N VAL A 454 -4.15 -9.84 -6.33
CA VAL A 454 -5.60 -9.96 -6.51
C VAL A 454 -6.33 -9.17 -5.41
N ARG A 455 -5.95 -9.37 -4.14
CA ARG A 455 -6.53 -8.61 -3.01
C ARG A 455 -6.42 -7.10 -3.22
N ARG A 456 -5.23 -6.62 -3.63
CA ARG A 456 -4.98 -5.20 -3.94
C ARG A 456 -5.94 -4.66 -5.02
N ASN A 457 -6.05 -5.35 -6.15
CA ASN A 457 -6.95 -4.93 -7.23
C ASN A 457 -8.44 -5.05 -6.83
N ALA A 458 -8.80 -5.99 -5.96
CA ALA A 458 -10.16 -6.14 -5.45
C ALA A 458 -10.56 -4.95 -4.57
N ILE A 459 -9.69 -4.51 -3.65
CA ILE A 459 -9.88 -3.30 -2.86
C ILE A 459 -10.12 -2.09 -3.77
N LYS A 460 -9.26 -1.94 -4.79
CA LYS A 460 -9.34 -0.83 -5.75
C LYS A 460 -10.63 -0.84 -6.57
N LEU A 461 -11.07 -2.02 -7.01
CA LEU A 461 -12.32 -2.18 -7.74
C LEU A 461 -13.53 -1.82 -6.87
N LEU A 462 -13.57 -2.28 -5.62
CA LEU A 462 -14.64 -1.92 -4.68
C LEU A 462 -14.69 -0.41 -4.42
N GLY A 463 -13.53 0.25 -4.25
CA GLY A 463 -13.45 1.70 -4.18
C GLY A 463 -13.96 2.39 -5.46
N THR A 464 -13.72 1.80 -6.63
CA THR A 464 -14.23 2.30 -7.92
C THR A 464 -15.74 2.13 -8.04
N PHE A 465 -16.31 1.02 -7.55
CA PHE A 465 -17.75 0.82 -7.51
C PHE A 465 -18.44 1.83 -6.60
N ILE A 466 -17.85 2.16 -5.44
CA ILE A 466 -18.37 3.22 -4.56
C ILE A 466 -18.38 4.55 -5.31
N LYS A 467 -17.28 4.93 -5.98
CA LYS A 467 -17.21 6.20 -6.72
C LYS A 467 -18.24 6.34 -7.83
N THR A 468 -18.51 5.24 -8.53
CA THR A 468 -19.27 5.24 -9.79
C THR A 468 -20.65 4.58 -9.67
N HIS A 469 -21.16 4.37 -8.46
CA HIS A 469 -22.42 3.68 -8.21
C HIS A 469 -23.60 4.32 -8.98
N PRO A 470 -24.58 3.53 -9.47
CA PRO A 470 -25.70 4.05 -10.26
C PRO A 470 -26.77 4.77 -9.44
N PHE A 471 -26.69 4.72 -8.11
CA PHE A 471 -27.78 5.11 -7.21
C PHE A 471 -27.83 6.61 -6.86
N THR A 472 -27.52 7.49 -7.82
CA THR A 472 -27.37 8.94 -7.58
C THR A 472 -28.58 9.79 -7.98
N VAL A 473 -29.52 9.22 -8.76
CA VAL A 473 -30.54 10.00 -9.49
C VAL A 473 -31.59 10.66 -8.57
N MET A 474 -32.07 9.95 -7.54
CA MET A 474 -33.20 10.43 -6.72
C MET A 474 -32.78 11.21 -5.48
N HIS A 475 -31.72 10.78 -4.78
CA HIS A 475 -31.39 11.26 -3.42
C HIS A 475 -29.95 11.71 -3.25
N GLY A 476 -29.24 11.94 -4.37
CA GLY A 476 -27.80 12.25 -4.36
C GLY A 476 -26.91 11.02 -4.17
N ALA A 477 -25.62 11.25 -3.98
CA ALA A 477 -24.59 10.20 -4.00
C ALA A 477 -24.34 9.50 -2.65
N GLN A 478 -25.12 9.80 -1.61
CA GLN A 478 -24.86 9.26 -0.26
C GLN A 478 -25.33 7.81 -0.14
N LEU A 479 -24.53 6.97 0.53
CA LEU A 479 -24.74 5.52 0.67
C LEU A 479 -24.98 5.08 2.13
N SER A 480 -25.57 5.94 2.96
CA SER A 480 -25.91 5.58 4.35
C SER A 480 -27.05 4.55 4.39
N ARG A 481 -26.76 3.33 4.87
CA ARG A 481 -27.74 2.24 4.98
C ARG A 481 -29.02 2.66 5.69
N LYS A 482 -28.92 3.38 6.81
CA LYS A 482 -30.07 3.90 7.57
C LYS A 482 -31.00 4.78 6.75
N GLU A 483 -30.44 5.67 5.93
CA GLU A 483 -31.25 6.54 5.08
C GLU A 483 -31.97 5.76 3.99
N TRP A 484 -31.28 4.82 3.34
CA TRP A 484 -31.88 3.98 2.30
C TRP A 484 -32.93 3.02 2.85
N GLN A 485 -32.71 2.46 4.04
CA GLN A 485 -33.68 1.61 4.73
C GLN A 485 -34.94 2.39 5.09
N ALA A 486 -34.80 3.56 5.73
CA ALA A 486 -35.96 4.39 6.07
C ALA A 486 -36.79 4.82 4.85
N ARG A 487 -36.15 5.01 3.69
CA ARG A 487 -36.83 5.29 2.42
C ARG A 487 -37.57 4.07 1.87
N LEU A 488 -36.99 2.87 2.00
CA LEU A 488 -37.64 1.62 1.62
C LEU A 488 -38.88 1.39 2.48
N ASP A 489 -38.75 1.50 3.80
CA ASP A 489 -39.83 1.29 4.76
C ASP A 489 -41.02 2.21 4.43
N LYS A 490 -40.75 3.49 4.15
CA LYS A 490 -41.78 4.47 3.75
C LYS A 490 -42.51 4.08 2.45
N VAL A 491 -41.79 3.60 1.44
CA VAL A 491 -42.42 3.17 0.17
C VAL A 491 -43.23 1.88 0.36
N GLU A 492 -42.81 0.99 1.26
CA GLU A 492 -43.58 -0.19 1.61
C GLU A 492 -44.87 0.18 2.37
N GLU A 493 -44.81 1.14 3.30
CA GLU A 493 -46.00 1.70 3.95
C GLU A 493 -46.98 2.35 2.94
N GLU A 494 -46.48 3.11 1.97
CA GLU A 494 -47.29 3.73 0.91
C GLU A 494 -47.91 2.68 -0.03
N LEU A 495 -47.17 1.61 -0.36
CA LEU A 495 -47.69 0.49 -1.15
C LEU A 495 -48.77 -0.30 -0.42
N ASP A 496 -48.60 -0.53 0.88
CA ASP A 496 -49.58 -1.24 1.70
C ASP A 496 -50.86 -0.41 1.89
N ALA A 497 -50.75 0.93 1.98
CA ALA A 497 -51.90 1.82 2.04
C ALA A 497 -52.71 1.88 0.73
N LEU A 498 -52.07 1.67 -0.44
CA LEU A 498 -52.72 1.69 -1.76
C LEU A 498 -53.31 0.33 -2.18
N ARG A 499 -52.98 -0.75 -1.47
CA ARG A 499 -53.59 -2.07 -1.70
C ARG A 499 -54.92 -2.16 -0.92
N PRO A 500 -56.02 -2.62 -1.54
CA PRO A 500 -57.20 -2.99 -0.76
C PRO A 500 -56.87 -4.20 0.15
N PRO A 501 -57.38 -4.24 1.39
CA PRO A 501 -57.13 -5.35 2.30
C PRO A 501 -57.64 -6.68 1.71
N PRO A 502 -56.96 -7.81 1.97
CA PRO A 502 -57.33 -9.12 1.44
C PRO A 502 -58.73 -9.51 1.95
N GLY A 503 -59.72 -9.58 1.04
CA GLY A 503 -61.10 -9.91 1.42
C GLY A 503 -62.20 -9.50 0.43
N VAL A 504 -61.88 -8.83 -0.69
CA VAL A 504 -62.88 -8.48 -1.72
C VAL A 504 -62.86 -9.54 -2.83
N PRO A 505 -63.95 -10.30 -3.07
CA PRO A 505 -63.98 -11.35 -4.09
C PRO A 505 -63.92 -10.72 -5.48
N GLY A 506 -62.83 -10.95 -6.23
CA GLY A 506 -62.76 -10.48 -7.62
C GLY A 506 -61.37 -10.44 -8.27
N PHE A 507 -60.27 -10.46 -7.51
CA PHE A 507 -58.92 -10.49 -8.10
C PHE A 507 -58.09 -11.59 -7.45
N GLY A 508 -58.20 -12.78 -8.04
CA GLY A 508 -57.46 -13.99 -7.66
C GLY A 508 -56.00 -13.91 -8.11
N SER A 509 -55.12 -14.14 -7.15
CA SER A 509 -53.69 -14.37 -7.28
C SER A 509 -53.37 -15.60 -8.14
N ASP A 510 -52.47 -15.43 -9.11
CA ASP A 510 -51.66 -16.54 -9.64
C ASP A 510 -50.70 -17.04 -8.55
N GLN A 511 -51.12 -18.07 -7.82
CA GLN A 511 -50.22 -19.13 -7.41
C GLN A 511 -50.76 -20.45 -7.96
N ALA A 512 -50.05 -20.95 -8.95
CA ALA A 512 -50.17 -22.30 -9.44
C ALA A 512 -50.03 -23.29 -8.27
N ASN A 513 -51.09 -24.06 -8.03
CA ASN A 513 -50.94 -25.49 -7.80
C ASN A 513 -52.21 -26.22 -8.25
N THR A 514 -52.00 -27.05 -9.25
CA THR A 514 -52.85 -28.12 -9.77
C THR A 514 -53.70 -28.81 -8.71
N THR A 515 -55.03 -28.75 -8.87
CA THR A 515 -55.93 -29.89 -8.73
C THR A 515 -57.11 -29.66 -9.66
N VAL A 516 -57.27 -30.56 -10.63
CA VAL A 516 -58.31 -30.55 -11.64
C VAL A 516 -59.55 -31.18 -10.99
N ASP A 517 -60.54 -30.39 -10.60
CA ASP A 517 -61.87 -30.91 -10.27
C ASP A 517 -62.77 -30.89 -11.52
N ASN A 518 -62.90 -32.07 -12.11
CA ASN A 518 -63.73 -32.40 -13.27
C ASN A 518 -65.21 -32.62 -12.89
N GLU A 519 -65.81 -31.78 -12.04
CA GLU A 519 -67.21 -31.96 -11.58
C GLU A 519 -68.14 -30.75 -11.82
N LEU A 520 -67.74 -29.79 -12.66
CA LEU A 520 -68.62 -28.64 -13.02
C LEU A 520 -68.85 -28.48 -14.53
N LEU A 521 -68.72 -29.58 -15.27
CA LEU A 521 -69.14 -29.71 -16.68
C LEU A 521 -70.35 -30.65 -16.75
N ASP A 522 -71.48 -30.24 -16.22
CA ASP A 522 -72.80 -30.74 -16.64
C ASP A 522 -73.90 -29.87 -16.00
N GLU A 523 -74.20 -28.74 -16.63
CA GLU A 523 -75.60 -28.37 -16.83
C GLU A 523 -75.72 -27.34 -17.96
N ALA A 524 -76.09 -27.90 -19.10
CA ALA A 524 -76.73 -27.29 -20.26
C ALA A 524 -77.29 -25.87 -20.07
N THR A 525 -76.75 -24.96 -20.87
CA THR A 525 -77.50 -24.32 -21.97
C THR A 525 -79.03 -24.42 -21.87
N GLN A 526 -79.67 -23.51 -21.13
CA GLN A 526 -81.01 -23.02 -21.47
C GLN A 526 -80.93 -21.56 -21.86
N LEU A 527 -81.14 -21.31 -23.15
CA LEU A 527 -81.39 -19.99 -23.73
C LEU A 527 -82.62 -19.37 -23.06
N ALA A 528 -82.41 -18.28 -22.32
CA ALA A 528 -83.41 -17.24 -22.13
C ALA A 528 -82.97 -16.01 -22.92
N SER A 529 -83.91 -15.50 -23.74
CA SER A 529 -83.80 -14.34 -24.61
C SER A 529 -83.29 -13.07 -23.88
N PRO A 530 -82.70 -12.10 -24.60
CA PRO A 530 -81.95 -11.00 -24.00
C PRO A 530 -82.84 -10.13 -23.13
N GLN A 531 -82.52 -10.04 -21.83
CA GLN A 531 -83.00 -8.91 -21.04
C GLN A 531 -82.34 -7.66 -21.62
N LYS A 532 -83.18 -6.72 -22.06
CA LYS A 532 -82.80 -5.37 -22.51
C LYS A 532 -81.73 -4.80 -21.57
N PRO A 533 -80.69 -4.13 -22.10
CA PRO A 533 -79.79 -3.38 -21.25
C PRO A 533 -80.64 -2.36 -20.51
N THR A 534 -80.74 -2.48 -19.19
CA THR A 534 -81.19 -1.38 -18.34
C THR A 534 -80.30 -0.22 -18.72
N GLN A 535 -80.89 0.84 -19.30
CA GLN A 535 -80.13 2.04 -19.67
C GLN A 535 -79.46 2.53 -18.38
N MET A 536 -78.14 2.32 -18.26
CA MET A 536 -77.35 2.96 -17.21
C MET A 536 -77.65 4.44 -17.31
N THR A 537 -78.18 5.00 -16.22
CA THR A 537 -78.38 6.43 -16.05
C THR A 537 -77.06 7.15 -16.32
N GLU A 538 -77.08 8.36 -16.89
CA GLU A 538 -75.86 9.15 -17.18
C GLU A 538 -74.95 9.27 -15.93
N GLU A 539 -75.53 9.28 -14.73
CA GLU A 539 -74.81 9.24 -13.44
C GLU A 539 -74.06 7.92 -13.17
N ASP A 540 -74.61 6.75 -13.53
CA ASP A 540 -73.94 5.46 -13.34
C ASP A 540 -72.78 5.28 -14.31
N LYS A 541 -72.90 5.83 -15.53
CA LYS A 541 -71.79 5.85 -16.49
C LYS A 541 -70.69 6.81 -16.04
N ALA A 542 -71.06 7.99 -15.53
CA ALA A 542 -70.10 8.95 -14.98
C ALA A 542 -69.36 8.36 -13.75
N ALA A 543 -70.06 7.69 -12.84
CA ALA A 543 -69.47 7.03 -11.69
C ALA A 543 -68.57 5.84 -12.08
N ALA A 544 -68.95 5.05 -13.10
CA ALA A 544 -68.11 3.97 -13.62
C ALA A 544 -66.84 4.51 -14.30
N ILE A 545 -66.94 5.62 -15.04
CA ILE A 545 -65.78 6.30 -15.64
C ILE A 545 -64.86 6.87 -14.55
N GLN A 546 -65.42 7.49 -13.51
CA GLN A 546 -64.64 8.03 -12.38
C GLN A 546 -63.93 6.92 -11.59
N LYS A 547 -64.63 5.81 -11.31
CA LYS A 547 -64.03 4.64 -10.65
C LYS A 547 -62.92 4.00 -11.49
N ALA A 548 -63.12 3.88 -12.81
CA ALA A 548 -62.09 3.38 -13.73
C ALA A 548 -60.87 4.33 -13.81
N GLN A 549 -61.08 5.65 -13.71
CA GLN A 549 -60.00 6.63 -13.62
C GLN A 549 -59.23 6.54 -12.30
N GLU A 550 -59.91 6.32 -11.17
CA GLU A 550 -59.29 6.12 -9.87
C GLU A 550 -58.52 4.78 -9.78
N GLU A 551 -59.07 3.69 -10.35
CA GLU A 551 -58.40 2.39 -10.49
C GLU A 551 -57.17 2.47 -11.43
N ALA A 552 -57.25 3.23 -12.52
CA ALA A 552 -56.11 3.48 -13.40
C ALA A 552 -55.02 4.33 -12.71
N ALA A 553 -55.41 5.37 -11.97
CA ALA A 553 -54.49 6.24 -11.24
C ALA A 553 -53.80 5.50 -10.07
N THR A 554 -54.53 4.65 -9.35
CA THR A 554 -53.98 3.77 -8.31
C THR A 554 -53.06 2.71 -8.92
N GLY A 555 -53.42 2.14 -10.07
CA GLY A 555 -52.54 1.23 -10.84
C GLY A 555 -51.21 1.89 -11.23
N GLU A 556 -51.24 3.10 -11.80
CA GLU A 556 -50.02 3.83 -12.18
C GLU A 556 -49.17 4.21 -10.96
N ALA A 557 -49.80 4.58 -9.84
CA ALA A 557 -49.10 4.86 -8.59
C ALA A 557 -48.41 3.61 -8.02
N ILE A 558 -49.09 2.46 -8.03
CA ILE A 558 -48.53 1.18 -7.60
C ILE A 558 -47.32 0.79 -8.47
N GLU A 559 -47.38 0.98 -9.79
CA GLU A 559 -46.26 0.69 -10.69
C GLU A 559 -45.04 1.56 -10.37
N LYS A 560 -45.22 2.88 -10.21
CA LYS A 560 -44.14 3.82 -9.85
C LYS A 560 -43.51 3.48 -8.50
N LEU A 561 -44.33 3.20 -7.49
CA LEU A 561 -43.85 2.81 -6.17
C LEU A 561 -43.15 1.44 -6.21
N THR A 562 -43.62 0.49 -7.02
CA THR A 562 -42.97 -0.82 -7.20
C THR A 562 -41.60 -0.69 -7.84
N LEU A 563 -41.45 0.18 -8.86
CA LEU A 563 -40.14 0.49 -9.46
C LEU A 563 -39.21 1.18 -8.46
N THR A 564 -39.73 2.10 -7.65
CA THR A 564 -38.97 2.79 -6.59
C THR A 564 -38.51 1.82 -5.51
N ARG A 565 -39.40 0.91 -5.07
CA ARG A 565 -39.08 -0.17 -4.13
C ARG A 565 -37.98 -1.07 -4.68
N ARG A 566 -38.03 -1.42 -5.97
CA ARG A 566 -36.97 -2.21 -6.61
C ARG A 566 -35.63 -1.46 -6.62
N TYR A 567 -35.63 -0.18 -6.93
CA TYR A 567 -34.42 0.65 -6.92
C TYR A 567 -33.79 0.72 -5.53
N TYR A 568 -34.58 0.91 -4.46
CA TYR A 568 -34.08 0.90 -3.08
C TYR A 568 -33.54 -0.46 -2.66
N ASN A 569 -34.23 -1.56 -3.01
CA ASN A 569 -33.72 -2.91 -2.75
C ASN A 569 -32.40 -3.18 -3.48
N GLU A 570 -32.24 -2.74 -4.73
CA GLU A 570 -30.98 -2.87 -5.46
C GLU A 570 -29.86 -2.03 -4.82
N ALA A 571 -30.17 -0.82 -4.31
CA ALA A 571 -29.21 0.02 -3.59
C ALA A 571 -28.77 -0.60 -2.25
N ILE A 572 -29.71 -1.14 -1.46
CA ILE A 572 -29.42 -1.78 -0.17
C ILE A 572 -28.55 -3.02 -0.37
N LYS A 573 -28.85 -3.88 -1.35
CA LYS A 573 -28.01 -5.03 -1.70
C LYS A 573 -26.56 -4.65 -2.03
N PHE A 574 -26.37 -3.52 -2.71
CA PHE A 574 -25.03 -3.01 -2.98
C PHE A 574 -24.33 -2.55 -1.71
N ILE A 575 -25.03 -1.79 -0.85
CA ILE A 575 -24.48 -1.29 0.42
C ILE A 575 -24.08 -2.46 1.34
N GLU A 576 -24.88 -3.52 1.41
CA GLU A 576 -24.57 -4.70 2.24
C GLU A 576 -23.26 -5.40 1.82
N VAL A 577 -23.03 -5.56 0.52
CA VAL A 577 -21.77 -6.11 0.01
C VAL A 577 -20.58 -5.21 0.36
N ILE A 578 -20.77 -3.89 0.31
CA ILE A 578 -19.72 -2.93 0.66
C ILE A 578 -19.46 -2.95 2.19
N ASP A 579 -20.47 -3.10 3.03
CA ASP A 579 -20.30 -3.23 4.49
C ASP A 579 -19.50 -4.50 4.86
N GLU A 580 -19.79 -5.62 4.21
CA GLU A 580 -19.03 -6.87 4.37
C GLU A 580 -17.57 -6.68 3.95
N ALA A 581 -17.35 -6.12 2.75
CA ALA A 581 -16.02 -5.81 2.25
C ALA A 581 -15.25 -4.86 3.18
N THR A 582 -15.90 -3.82 3.70
CA THR A 582 -15.30 -2.82 4.61
C THR A 582 -14.71 -3.48 5.86
N THR A 583 -15.38 -4.51 6.37
CA THR A 583 -14.91 -5.28 7.54
C THR A 583 -13.62 -6.03 7.22
N ILE A 584 -13.54 -6.69 6.06
CA ILE A 584 -12.35 -7.42 5.62
C ILE A 584 -11.20 -6.45 5.29
N ILE A 585 -11.48 -5.36 4.59
CA ILE A 585 -10.49 -4.32 4.24
C ILE A 585 -9.90 -3.67 5.51
N CYS A 586 -10.71 -3.49 6.56
CA CYS A 586 -10.23 -3.01 7.85
C CYS A 586 -9.18 -3.95 8.47
N GLN A 587 -9.29 -5.27 8.24
CA GLN A 587 -8.25 -6.22 8.64
C GLN A 587 -7.00 -6.11 7.76
N LEU A 588 -7.17 -5.89 6.45
CA LEU A 588 -6.08 -5.74 5.48
C LEU A 588 -5.21 -4.49 5.71
N LEU A 589 -5.66 -3.49 6.47
CA LEU A 589 -4.78 -2.41 6.99
C LEU A 589 -3.59 -2.96 7.81
N GLY A 590 -3.72 -4.16 8.38
CA GLY A 590 -2.65 -4.86 9.09
C GLY A 590 -1.80 -5.79 8.21
N SER A 591 -1.99 -5.79 6.88
CA SER A 591 -1.27 -6.67 5.97
C SER A 591 0.24 -6.44 6.00
N ARG A 592 1.02 -7.51 5.78
CA ARG A 592 2.48 -7.41 5.60
C ARG A 592 2.83 -6.67 4.30
N ASN A 593 1.99 -6.83 3.27
CA ASN A 593 2.19 -6.16 1.98
C ASN A 593 1.69 -4.71 2.04
N LYS A 594 2.61 -3.75 1.87
CA LYS A 594 2.33 -2.32 1.98
C LYS A 594 1.48 -1.80 0.82
N SER A 595 1.53 -2.43 -0.35
CA SER A 595 0.70 -2.08 -1.50
C SER A 595 -0.80 -2.33 -1.23
N GLU A 596 -1.15 -3.36 -0.45
CA GLU A 596 -2.53 -3.60 0.00
C GLU A 596 -2.99 -2.54 1.00
N VAL A 597 -2.11 -2.15 1.93
CA VAL A 597 -2.40 -1.15 2.97
C VAL A 597 -2.71 0.22 2.34
N ILE A 598 -1.99 0.62 1.28
CA ILE A 598 -2.22 1.89 0.58
C ILE A 598 -3.59 1.89 -0.11
N GLU A 599 -3.93 0.84 -0.86
CA GLU A 599 -5.25 0.76 -1.52
C GLU A 599 -6.38 0.68 -0.48
N ALA A 600 -6.15 0.05 0.69
CA ALA A 600 -7.10 0.07 1.79
C ALA A 600 -7.29 1.47 2.38
N ILE A 601 -6.22 2.27 2.53
CA ILE A 601 -6.31 3.68 2.92
C ILE A 601 -7.18 4.46 1.93
N ASP A 602 -6.93 4.31 0.63
CA ASP A 602 -7.70 4.98 -0.42
C ASP A 602 -9.17 4.54 -0.43
N PHE A 603 -9.45 3.26 -0.15
CA PHE A 603 -10.82 2.75 0.00
C PHE A 603 -11.57 3.47 1.13
N PHE A 604 -10.95 3.61 2.32
CA PHE A 604 -11.59 4.29 3.45
C PHE A 604 -11.74 5.81 3.23
N GLU A 605 -10.82 6.44 2.51
CA GLU A 605 -10.97 7.85 2.11
C GLU A 605 -12.23 8.03 1.24
N VAL A 606 -12.39 7.16 0.26
CA VAL A 606 -13.54 7.16 -0.64
C VAL A 606 -14.82 6.81 0.10
N GLY A 607 -14.79 5.81 0.98
CA GLY A 607 -15.97 5.42 1.76
C GLY A 607 -16.49 6.52 2.69
N ASP A 608 -15.63 7.44 3.13
CA ASP A 608 -16.03 8.57 3.98
C ASP A 608 -16.80 9.62 3.18
N ALA A 609 -16.32 9.93 1.97
CA ALA A 609 -16.97 10.89 1.07
C ALA A 609 -18.42 10.47 0.68
N TYR A 610 -18.69 9.15 0.65
CA TYR A 610 -20.01 8.57 0.36
C TYR A 610 -20.79 8.17 1.63
N ASN A 611 -20.26 8.47 2.82
CA ASN A 611 -20.87 8.25 4.14
C ASN A 611 -21.29 6.79 4.40
N ILE A 612 -20.39 5.85 4.15
CA ILE A 612 -20.55 4.42 4.49
C ILE A 612 -20.45 4.26 6.02
N GLU A 613 -21.37 3.50 6.63
CA GLU A 613 -21.54 3.50 8.10
C GLU A 613 -20.33 2.94 8.85
N GLN A 614 -19.76 1.82 8.38
CA GLN A 614 -18.62 1.16 9.03
C GLN A 614 -17.26 1.82 8.75
N ASN A 615 -17.23 2.86 7.92
CA ASN A 615 -16.00 3.46 7.42
C ASN A 615 -15.14 4.10 8.52
N LYS A 616 -15.78 4.70 9.53
CA LYS A 616 -15.10 5.38 10.66
C LYS A 616 -14.20 4.46 11.48
N VAL A 617 -14.54 3.17 11.56
CA VAL A 617 -13.71 2.16 12.25
C VAL A 617 -12.39 1.98 11.51
N GLY A 618 -12.44 1.92 10.19
CA GLY A 618 -11.25 1.86 9.33
C GLY A 618 -10.38 3.10 9.45
N ILE A 619 -10.98 4.30 9.36
CA ILE A 619 -10.23 5.56 9.51
C ILE A 619 -9.50 5.62 10.86
N ARG A 620 -10.16 5.26 11.97
CA ARG A 620 -9.50 5.19 13.29
C ARG A 620 -8.35 4.18 13.32
N ARG A 621 -8.53 3.01 12.70
CA ARG A 621 -7.48 1.98 12.62
C ARG A 621 -6.28 2.43 11.78
N MET A 622 -6.52 3.20 10.71
CA MET A 622 -5.46 3.78 9.87
C MET A 622 -4.50 4.67 10.67
N LEU A 623 -4.97 5.32 11.74
CA LEU A 623 -4.14 6.21 12.56
C LEU A 623 -2.89 5.52 13.12
N ARG A 624 -2.99 4.22 13.43
CA ARG A 624 -1.85 3.42 13.94
C ARG A 624 -0.78 3.18 12.89
N LEU A 625 -1.07 3.38 11.61
CA LEU A 625 -0.12 3.19 10.51
C LEU A 625 0.98 4.26 10.49
N ILE A 626 0.84 5.36 11.25
CA ILE A 626 1.89 6.38 11.39
C ILE A 626 3.21 5.80 11.92
N TRP A 627 3.15 4.67 12.63
CA TRP A 627 4.29 3.94 13.18
C TRP A 627 4.90 2.93 12.20
N THR A 628 4.22 2.64 11.08
CA THR A 628 4.72 1.68 10.09
C THR A 628 5.82 2.31 9.25
N LYS A 629 6.95 1.60 9.17
CA LYS A 629 8.09 1.96 8.33
C LYS A 629 8.10 1.10 7.06
N GLY A 630 8.42 1.71 5.93
CA GLY A 630 8.57 1.03 4.64
C GLY A 630 7.78 1.66 3.50
N ASN A 631 8.24 1.39 2.27
CA ASN A 631 7.60 1.83 1.04
C ASN A 631 6.86 0.66 0.40
N SER A 632 5.79 0.97 -0.34
CA SER A 632 5.12 0.04 -1.25
C SER A 632 5.97 -0.25 -2.49
N ASP A 633 5.55 -1.23 -3.28
CA ASP A 633 6.19 -1.57 -4.56
C ASP A 633 6.14 -0.39 -5.56
N GLU A 634 5.20 0.55 -5.38
CA GLU A 634 5.04 1.77 -6.18
C GLU A 634 5.92 2.94 -5.67
N GLY A 635 6.73 2.71 -4.63
CA GLY A 635 7.62 3.72 -4.05
C GLY A 635 6.95 4.71 -3.09
N LYS A 636 5.63 4.63 -2.90
CA LYS A 636 4.89 5.45 -1.92
C LYS A 636 5.09 4.89 -0.51
N GLY A 637 5.51 5.73 0.43
CA GLY A 637 5.60 5.38 1.86
C GLY A 637 4.23 5.36 2.52
N VAL A 638 3.92 4.32 3.31
CA VAL A 638 2.62 4.20 4.02
C VAL A 638 2.39 5.39 4.93
N GLN A 639 3.44 5.86 5.62
CA GLN A 639 3.38 7.01 6.52
C GLN A 639 2.99 8.30 5.78
N THR A 640 3.63 8.59 4.65
CA THR A 640 3.36 9.79 3.85
C THR A 640 1.94 9.75 3.27
N HIS A 641 1.53 8.60 2.73
CA HIS A 641 0.21 8.40 2.17
C HIS A 641 -0.90 8.55 3.23
N LEU A 642 -0.68 8.06 4.45
CA LEU A 642 -1.57 8.28 5.59
C LEU A 642 -1.72 9.77 5.92
N ILE A 643 -0.61 10.51 5.95
CA ILE A 643 -0.61 11.96 6.22
C ILE A 643 -1.43 12.71 5.16
N GLU A 644 -1.21 12.39 3.88
CA GLU A 644 -1.97 12.98 2.76
C GLU A 644 -3.47 12.66 2.87
N CYS A 645 -3.82 11.42 3.18
CA CYS A 645 -5.21 11.00 3.39
C CYS A 645 -5.87 11.76 4.56
N TYR A 646 -5.23 11.81 5.73
CA TYR A 646 -5.75 12.55 6.88
C TYR A 646 -5.83 14.06 6.64
N LYS A 647 -4.91 14.60 5.86
CA LYS A 647 -4.95 16.00 5.41
C LYS A 647 -6.21 16.27 4.61
N ARG A 648 -6.50 15.45 3.59
CA ARG A 648 -7.72 15.57 2.77
C ARG A 648 -9.01 15.37 3.57
N LEU A 649 -9.04 14.37 4.46
CA LEU A 649 -10.23 14.04 5.25
C LEU A 649 -10.59 15.09 6.30
N PHE A 650 -9.59 15.61 7.03
CA PHE A 650 -9.86 16.40 8.24
C PHE A 650 -9.29 17.81 8.21
N PHE A 651 -8.23 18.06 7.42
CA PHE A 651 -7.42 19.28 7.51
C PHE A 651 -7.44 20.12 6.23
N GLU A 652 -8.23 19.73 5.23
CA GLU A 652 -8.58 20.53 4.06
C GLU A 652 -10.05 20.97 4.19
N ALA A 653 -10.28 22.27 4.06
CA ALA A 653 -11.62 22.84 4.04
C ALA A 653 -12.11 22.93 2.58
N PRO A 654 -13.44 22.92 2.34
CA PRO A 654 -13.98 23.17 1.01
C PRO A 654 -13.51 24.51 0.44
N ASP A 655 -13.23 24.57 -0.87
CA ASP A 655 -12.74 25.78 -1.55
C ASP A 655 -13.68 26.99 -1.46
N SER A 656 -14.96 26.76 -1.12
CA SER A 656 -15.96 27.81 -0.89
C SER A 656 -15.80 28.57 0.42
N PHE A 657 -14.97 28.08 1.35
CA PHE A 657 -14.83 28.66 2.68
C PHE A 657 -13.86 29.84 2.66
N SER A 658 -14.20 30.91 3.41
CA SER A 658 -13.24 31.98 3.67
C SER A 658 -12.04 31.43 4.47
N PRO A 659 -10.85 32.06 4.43
CA PRO A 659 -9.69 31.60 5.21
C PRO A 659 -9.99 31.45 6.71
N ASN A 660 -10.87 32.30 7.25
CA ASN A 660 -11.29 32.24 8.64
C ASN A 660 -12.25 31.06 8.91
N ASP A 661 -13.19 30.78 8.01
CA ASP A 661 -14.14 29.66 8.14
C ASP A 661 -13.44 28.32 7.89
N ALA A 662 -12.48 28.28 6.97
CA ALA A 662 -11.59 27.15 6.76
C ALA A 662 -10.81 26.84 8.04
N ALA A 663 -10.23 27.86 8.69
CA ALA A 663 -9.52 27.66 9.96
C ALA A 663 -10.45 27.16 11.09
N ASN A 664 -11.69 27.67 11.17
CA ASN A 664 -12.69 27.20 12.13
C ASN A 664 -13.08 25.73 11.86
N TYR A 665 -13.26 25.36 10.60
CA TYR A 665 -13.59 24.01 10.16
C TYR A 665 -12.49 23.02 10.55
N ILE A 666 -11.24 23.33 10.19
CA ILE A 666 -10.07 22.50 10.50
C ILE A 666 -9.91 22.36 12.03
N ALA A 667 -9.97 23.46 12.78
CA ALA A 667 -9.86 23.42 14.23
C ALA A 667 -10.95 22.55 14.88
N ARG A 668 -12.20 22.64 14.39
CA ARG A 668 -13.30 21.79 14.85
C ARG A 668 -13.04 20.31 14.56
N ASN A 669 -12.55 19.99 13.38
CA ASN A 669 -12.24 18.61 12.99
C ASN A 669 -11.08 18.04 13.83
N MET A 670 -10.02 18.80 14.05
CA MET A 670 -8.91 18.41 14.94
C MET A 670 -9.41 18.08 16.35
N ILE A 671 -10.29 18.93 16.90
CA ILE A 671 -10.90 18.69 18.21
C ILE A 671 -11.76 17.42 18.18
N SER A 672 -12.55 17.21 17.12
CA SER A 672 -13.45 16.05 17.00
C SER A 672 -12.70 14.72 16.95
N LEU A 673 -11.49 14.67 16.39
CA LEU A 673 -10.64 13.48 16.38
C LEU A 673 -10.22 13.03 17.80
N THR A 674 -10.29 13.92 18.79
CA THR A 674 -10.01 13.57 20.19
C THR A 674 -11.20 12.90 20.88
N PHE A 675 -12.39 12.92 20.29
CA PHE A 675 -13.61 12.43 20.93
C PHE A 675 -13.74 10.92 20.84
N GLY A 676 -13.82 10.26 22.00
CA GLY A 676 -13.90 8.81 22.09
C GLY A 676 -12.61 8.09 21.68
N ALA A 677 -11.51 8.83 21.52
CA ALA A 677 -10.20 8.26 21.19
C ALA A 677 -9.62 7.51 22.39
N THR A 678 -9.14 6.30 22.14
CA THR A 678 -8.39 5.52 23.12
C THR A 678 -7.01 6.16 23.38
N PRO A 679 -6.36 5.88 24.52
CA PRO A 679 -5.01 6.41 24.78
C PRO A 679 -4.00 6.08 23.68
N ALA A 680 -4.07 4.89 23.07
CA ALA A 680 -3.19 4.50 21.97
C ALA A 680 -3.48 5.28 20.67
N GLU A 681 -4.74 5.58 20.38
CA GLU A 681 -5.12 6.44 19.26
C GLU A 681 -4.65 7.88 19.51
N LEU A 682 -4.78 8.42 20.72
CA LEU A 682 -4.24 9.74 21.06
C LEU A 682 -2.72 9.81 20.87
N THR A 683 -1.96 8.79 21.26
CA THR A 683 -0.50 8.73 21.00
C THR A 683 -0.20 8.71 19.50
N SER A 684 -1.01 8.01 18.71
CA SER A 684 -0.84 7.96 17.25
C SER A 684 -1.24 9.28 16.59
N LEU A 685 -2.29 9.94 17.09
CA LEU A 685 -2.72 11.28 16.68
C LEU A 685 -1.65 12.32 17.00
N GLU A 686 -1.02 12.23 18.17
CA GLU A 686 0.09 13.07 18.56
C GLU A 686 1.26 12.97 17.57
N GLN A 687 1.66 11.74 17.22
CA GLN A 687 2.72 11.52 16.26
C GLN A 687 2.36 12.05 14.86
N LEU A 688 1.10 11.88 14.43
CA LEU A 688 0.60 12.42 13.17
C LEU A 688 0.68 13.96 13.16
N LEU A 689 0.08 14.62 14.15
CA LEU A 689 0.04 16.08 14.24
C LEU A 689 1.43 16.70 14.41
N ALA A 690 2.31 16.07 15.20
CA ALA A 690 3.69 16.50 15.35
C ALA A 690 4.45 16.45 14.02
N THR A 691 4.26 15.38 13.25
CA THR A 691 4.90 15.22 11.93
C THR A 691 4.36 16.25 10.94
N MET A 692 3.04 16.50 10.94
CA MET A 692 2.41 17.51 10.09
C MET A 692 2.85 18.94 10.44
N MET A 693 3.01 19.25 11.74
CA MET A 693 3.49 20.55 12.20
C MET A 693 4.95 20.78 11.79
N LYS A 694 5.83 19.76 11.93
CA LYS A 694 7.21 19.82 11.41
C LYS A 694 7.27 20.00 9.89
N GLY A 695 6.30 19.44 9.17
CA GLY A 695 6.15 19.60 7.72
C GLY A 695 5.52 20.93 7.29
N GLY A 696 5.16 21.83 8.21
CA GLY A 696 4.55 23.12 7.90
C GLY A 696 3.13 23.04 7.32
N MET A 697 2.42 21.92 7.51
CA MET A 697 1.10 21.68 6.92
C MET A 697 -0.05 22.32 7.70
N ILE A 698 0.18 22.78 8.94
CA ILE A 698 -0.83 23.35 9.82
C ILE A 698 -0.61 24.87 9.91
N PRO A 699 -1.54 25.68 9.38
CA PRO A 699 -1.42 27.14 9.42
C PRO A 699 -1.54 27.70 10.84
N GLU A 700 -0.83 28.80 11.12
CA GLU A 700 -0.87 29.49 12.42
C GLU A 700 -2.28 30.00 12.76
N VAL A 701 -3.08 30.39 11.76
CA VAL A 701 -4.47 30.82 11.95
C VAL A 701 -5.31 29.72 12.61
N VAL A 702 -5.06 28.44 12.28
CA VAL A 702 -5.75 27.29 12.90
C VAL A 702 -5.36 27.17 14.38
N VAL A 703 -4.08 27.36 14.71
CA VAL A 703 -3.57 27.36 16.09
C VAL A 703 -4.24 28.47 16.90
N ASN A 704 -4.38 29.66 16.33
CA ASN A 704 -5.09 30.77 16.97
C ASN A 704 -6.56 30.46 17.22
N LYS A 705 -7.24 29.74 16.31
CA LYS A 705 -8.61 29.26 16.53
C LYS A 705 -8.71 28.22 17.65
N LEU A 706 -7.75 27.31 17.77
CA LEU A 706 -7.70 26.34 18.86
C LEU A 706 -7.55 27.05 20.22
N TRP A 707 -6.70 28.07 20.32
CA TRP A 707 -6.56 28.91 21.52
C TRP A 707 -7.84 29.68 21.84
N GLN A 708 -8.52 30.23 20.82
CA GLN A 708 -9.82 30.89 20.99
C GLN A 708 -10.84 29.92 21.59
N VAL A 709 -10.94 28.69 21.08
CA VAL A 709 -11.87 27.67 21.62
C VAL A 709 -11.51 27.28 23.06
N TYR A 710 -10.22 27.12 23.38
CA TYR A 710 -9.79 26.78 24.74
C TYR A 710 -10.13 27.90 25.74
N GLY A 711 -9.84 29.15 25.39
CA GLY A 711 -9.92 30.31 26.27
C GLY A 711 -11.30 30.96 26.43
N VAL A 712 -12.37 30.47 25.76
CA VAL A 712 -13.72 31.07 25.82
C VAL A 712 -14.25 31.14 27.26
N GLN A 713 -14.58 32.35 27.72
CA GLN A 713 -15.18 32.61 29.06
C GLN A 713 -16.68 32.92 29.01
N LYS A 714 -17.16 33.61 27.96
CA LYS A 714 -18.52 34.20 27.91
C LYS A 714 -19.61 33.29 27.34
N ARG A 715 -19.24 32.19 26.65
CA ARG A 715 -20.18 31.24 26.04
C ARG A 715 -19.98 29.87 26.66
N GLU A 716 -21.08 29.16 26.89
CA GLU A 716 -21.02 27.75 27.28
C GLU A 716 -20.52 26.94 26.09
N ILE A 717 -19.31 26.39 26.23
CA ILE A 717 -18.74 25.43 25.29
C ILE A 717 -18.75 24.05 25.94
N SER A 718 -18.85 23.01 25.12
CA SER A 718 -18.81 21.64 25.64
C SER A 718 -17.48 21.40 26.37
N ARG A 719 -17.54 20.73 27.53
CA ARG A 719 -16.35 20.29 28.28
C ARG A 719 -15.42 19.47 27.38
N THR A 720 -15.98 18.64 26.49
CA THR A 720 -15.20 17.82 25.55
C THR A 720 -14.48 18.67 24.51
N GLN A 721 -15.09 19.73 24.00
CA GLN A 721 -14.45 20.65 23.05
C GLN A 721 -13.27 21.38 23.69
N ARG A 722 -13.45 21.89 24.93
CA ARG A 722 -12.37 22.56 25.66
C ARG A 722 -11.21 21.60 25.97
N ARG A 723 -11.51 20.37 26.40
CA ARG A 723 -10.51 19.29 26.60
C ARG A 723 -9.78 18.98 25.29
N GLY A 724 -10.52 18.76 24.20
CA GLY A 724 -9.94 18.45 22.89
C GLY A 724 -9.03 19.56 22.36
N ALA A 725 -9.39 20.82 22.56
CA ALA A 725 -8.57 21.96 22.15
C ALA A 725 -7.17 21.94 22.81
N ILE A 726 -7.09 21.76 24.14
CA ILE A 726 -5.79 21.71 24.84
C ILE A 726 -5.01 20.43 24.54
N ILE A 727 -5.69 19.31 24.29
CA ILE A 727 -5.05 18.06 23.87
C ILE A 727 -4.33 18.30 22.53
N VAL A 728 -5.03 18.86 21.54
CA VAL A 728 -4.46 19.16 20.22
C VAL A 728 -3.34 20.19 20.32
N LEU A 729 -3.53 21.30 21.05
CA LEU A 729 -2.49 22.31 21.26
C LEU A 729 -1.24 21.71 21.90
N GLY A 730 -1.44 20.85 22.91
CA GLY A 730 -0.35 20.08 23.49
C GLY A 730 0.37 19.25 22.43
N MET A 731 -0.36 18.47 21.62
CA MET A 731 0.21 17.61 20.57
C MET A 731 1.06 18.42 19.58
N LEU A 732 0.57 19.56 19.10
CA LEU A 732 1.31 20.46 18.22
C LEU A 732 2.58 21.02 18.89
N ALA A 733 2.50 21.33 20.19
CA ALA A 733 3.63 21.85 20.96
C ALA A 733 4.81 20.89 21.08
N THR A 734 4.62 19.59 20.82
CA THR A 734 5.75 18.63 20.75
C THR A 734 6.68 18.87 19.57
N ALA A 735 6.14 19.45 18.49
CA ALA A 735 6.90 19.81 17.30
C ALA A 735 7.39 21.25 17.34
N ASN A 736 6.54 22.19 17.79
CA ASN A 736 6.90 23.59 17.97
C ASN A 736 6.49 24.09 19.38
N PRO A 737 7.43 24.17 20.33
CA PRO A 737 7.16 24.67 21.69
C PRO A 737 6.65 26.11 21.76
N GLU A 738 6.92 26.96 20.75
CA GLU A 738 6.51 28.38 20.76
C GLU A 738 4.99 28.56 20.88
N ILE A 739 4.22 27.59 20.37
CA ILE A 739 2.75 27.56 20.44
C ILE A 739 2.24 27.72 21.88
N VAL A 740 2.93 27.11 22.85
CA VAL A 740 2.51 27.12 24.27
C VAL A 740 3.19 28.21 25.09
N VAL A 741 4.35 28.72 24.63
CA VAL A 741 5.05 29.83 25.32
C VAL A 741 4.26 31.13 25.24
N GLY A 742 3.64 31.42 24.08
CA GLY A 742 2.87 32.66 23.88
C GLY A 742 1.60 32.79 24.72
N GLU A 743 0.98 31.66 25.12
CA GLU A 743 -0.38 31.63 25.70
C GLU A 743 -0.43 31.08 27.14
N MET A 744 0.65 31.27 27.91
CA MET A 744 0.75 30.82 29.30
C MET A 744 -0.34 31.40 30.21
N GLU A 745 -0.71 32.66 30.00
CA GLU A 745 -1.78 33.32 30.77
C GLU A 745 -3.14 32.64 30.55
N THR A 746 -3.46 32.29 29.30
CA THR A 746 -4.71 31.62 28.95
C THR A 746 -4.81 30.22 29.58
N MET A 747 -3.69 29.48 29.64
CA MET A 747 -3.58 28.21 30.35
C MET A 747 -3.78 28.34 31.86
N LEU A 748 -3.20 29.37 32.48
CA LEU A 748 -3.35 29.64 33.91
C LEU A 748 -4.80 29.98 34.28
N ARG A 749 -5.43 30.86 33.50
CA ARG A 749 -6.80 31.32 33.73
C ARG A 749 -7.83 30.20 33.53
N THR A 750 -7.62 29.37 32.52
CA THR A 750 -8.59 28.34 32.12
C THR A 750 -8.30 27.00 32.80
N GLY A 751 -7.19 26.35 32.45
CA GLY A 751 -6.86 24.99 32.86
C GLY A 751 -6.31 24.85 34.27
N LEU A 752 -5.70 25.89 34.85
CA LEU A 752 -5.30 25.94 36.27
C LEU A 752 -6.19 26.90 37.10
N GLY A 753 -7.29 27.36 36.50
CA GLY A 753 -8.28 28.23 37.13
C GLY A 753 -9.54 27.49 37.56
N ALA A 754 -10.70 28.15 37.47
CA ALA A 754 -11.97 27.59 37.91
C ALA A 754 -12.36 26.33 37.10
N TYR A 755 -12.15 26.35 35.78
CA TYR A 755 -12.51 25.22 34.92
C TYR A 755 -11.65 23.99 35.18
N GLY A 756 -10.34 24.15 35.39
CA GLY A 756 -9.46 23.03 35.79
C GLY A 756 -9.83 22.38 37.11
N ARG A 757 -10.32 23.17 38.09
CA ARG A 757 -10.80 22.62 39.38
C ARG A 757 -12.11 21.84 39.22
N SER A 758 -12.97 22.23 38.27
CA SER A 758 -14.19 21.50 37.95
C SER A 758 -13.96 20.26 37.07
N ASP A 759 -12.86 20.24 36.32
CA ASP A 759 -12.55 19.25 35.31
C ASP A 759 -11.07 18.85 35.39
N LEU A 760 -10.78 17.80 36.16
CA LEU A 760 -9.41 17.36 36.41
C LEU A 760 -8.69 16.88 35.15
N GLN A 761 -9.40 16.30 34.16
CA GLN A 761 -8.78 15.95 32.88
C GLN A 761 -8.30 17.18 32.11
N LEU A 762 -9.07 18.28 32.14
CA LEU A 762 -8.65 19.55 31.54
C LEU A 762 -7.37 20.07 32.20
N ALA A 763 -7.31 20.02 33.54
CA ALA A 763 -6.12 20.41 34.28
C ALA A 763 -4.91 19.53 33.92
N LYS A 764 -5.10 18.20 33.85
CA LYS A 764 -4.06 17.23 33.43
C LYS A 764 -3.45 17.60 32.08
N PHE A 765 -4.28 17.80 31.05
CA PHE A 765 -3.78 18.13 29.71
C PHE A 765 -3.19 19.53 29.63
N THR A 766 -3.66 20.48 30.44
CA THR A 766 -3.02 21.79 30.58
C THR A 766 -1.63 21.68 31.21
N CYS A 767 -1.45 20.84 32.23
CA CYS A 767 -0.13 20.55 32.79
C CYS A 767 0.80 19.89 31.75
N ILE A 768 0.28 18.97 30.93
CA ILE A 768 1.04 18.35 29.83
C ILE A 768 1.50 19.41 28.81
N ALA A 769 0.62 20.34 28.42
CA ALA A 769 0.97 21.43 27.52
C ALA A 769 2.05 22.36 28.12
N LEU A 770 1.91 22.74 29.40
CA LEU A 770 2.92 23.53 30.12
C LEU A 770 4.28 22.81 30.23
N ARG A 771 4.28 21.49 30.44
CA ARG A 771 5.51 20.69 30.45
C ARG A 771 6.27 20.77 29.13
N ARG A 772 5.57 20.92 28.00
CA ARG A 772 6.14 20.97 26.63
C ARG A 772 6.83 22.30 26.29
N ILE A 773 6.75 23.31 27.18
CA ILE A 773 7.52 24.55 27.05
C ILE A 773 9.04 24.28 26.99
N ASN A 774 9.50 23.30 27.78
CA ASN A 774 10.90 22.86 27.80
C ASN A 774 11.00 21.43 27.24
N PRO A 775 11.29 21.25 25.94
CA PRO A 775 11.45 19.93 25.36
C PRO A 775 12.67 19.21 25.97
N THR A 776 12.55 17.90 26.22
CA THR A 776 13.62 17.04 26.75
C THR A 776 14.09 16.03 25.70
N GLY A 777 15.34 15.56 25.81
CA GLY A 777 15.86 14.45 24.98
C GLY A 777 16.16 14.83 23.53
N ARG A 778 15.83 13.95 22.56
CA ARG A 778 16.09 14.20 21.11
C ARG A 778 15.42 15.47 20.59
N GLN A 779 14.26 15.85 21.14
CA GLN A 779 13.53 17.06 20.75
C GLN A 779 14.25 18.36 21.16
N ALA A 780 15.11 18.31 22.18
CA ALA A 780 15.90 19.46 22.63
C ALA A 780 17.08 19.79 21.70
N LYS A 781 17.53 18.83 20.87
CA LYS A 781 18.59 19.06 19.87
C LYS A 781 18.10 19.82 18.63
N ASP A 782 16.81 19.68 18.31
CA ASP A 782 16.18 20.29 17.13
C ASP A 782 15.58 21.68 17.42
N SER A 783 15.38 22.06 18.69
CA SER A 783 14.79 23.35 19.05
C SER A 783 15.84 24.46 19.11
N SER A 784 15.67 25.52 18.31
CA SER A 784 16.51 26.73 18.33
C SER A 784 16.30 27.60 19.58
N VAL A 785 15.17 27.43 20.28
CA VAL A 785 14.76 28.27 21.42
C VAL A 785 15.19 27.64 22.74
N LYS A 786 16.09 28.32 23.47
CA LYS A 786 16.43 27.99 24.86
C LYS A 786 15.54 28.80 25.80
N PHE A 787 14.45 28.20 26.30
CA PHE A 787 13.61 28.85 27.31
C PHE A 787 14.32 28.85 28.68
N SER A 788 14.42 30.03 29.30
CA SER A 788 14.99 30.17 30.64
C SER A 788 13.96 29.72 31.67
N ARG A 789 14.33 28.76 32.52
CA ARG A 789 13.46 28.28 33.61
C ARG A 789 12.94 29.46 34.44
N LEU A 790 11.68 29.37 34.86
CA LEU A 790 10.99 30.43 35.58
C LEU A 790 11.43 30.48 37.05
N PRO A 791 11.54 31.67 37.65
CA PRO A 791 11.65 31.82 39.10
C PRO A 791 10.49 31.13 39.84
N ASN A 792 10.75 30.72 41.08
CA ASN A 792 9.80 29.93 41.86
C ASN A 792 8.55 30.71 42.31
N ASP A 793 8.64 32.04 42.37
CA ASP A 793 7.53 32.96 42.67
C ASP A 793 6.57 33.17 41.49
N HIS A 794 6.95 32.71 40.29
CA HIS A 794 6.15 32.91 39.10
C HIS A 794 4.77 32.23 39.23
N ALA A 795 3.73 32.90 38.73
CA ALA A 795 2.33 32.47 38.87
C ALA A 795 2.08 31.03 38.36
N VAL A 796 2.80 30.58 37.34
CA VAL A 796 2.74 29.19 36.83
C VAL A 796 3.13 28.17 37.90
N SER A 797 4.29 28.34 38.53
CA SER A 797 4.82 27.44 39.56
C SER A 797 3.87 27.37 40.75
N VAL A 798 3.34 28.51 41.19
CA VAL A 798 2.38 28.61 42.30
C VAL A 798 1.05 27.93 41.94
N ARG A 799 0.52 28.13 40.73
CA ARG A 799 -0.74 27.52 40.29
C ARG A 799 -0.63 26.02 40.08
N LEU A 800 0.52 25.53 39.59
CA LEU A 800 0.83 24.10 39.50
C LEU A 800 0.91 23.46 40.89
N ALA A 801 1.50 24.13 41.87
CA ALA A 801 1.46 23.66 43.26
C ALA A 801 0.05 23.71 43.86
N ALA A 802 -0.74 24.73 43.54
CA ALA A 802 -2.11 24.85 44.06
C ALA A 802 -3.07 23.78 43.49
N ILE A 803 -2.88 23.32 42.24
CA ILE A 803 -3.75 22.30 41.64
C ILE A 803 -3.50 20.91 42.24
N THR A 804 -2.27 20.60 42.67
CA THR A 804 -1.98 19.36 43.42
C THR A 804 -2.54 19.41 44.83
N GLU A 805 -2.85 20.60 45.35
CA GLU A 805 -3.42 20.78 46.68
C GLU A 805 -4.94 20.62 46.77
N VAL A 806 -5.64 20.57 45.63
CA VAL A 806 -7.11 20.39 45.58
C VAL A 806 -7.52 19.06 46.22
N GLN A 807 -8.42 19.13 47.19
CA GLN A 807 -9.05 17.95 47.78
C GLN A 807 -10.03 17.35 46.77
N SER A 808 -9.83 16.07 46.43
CA SER A 808 -10.68 15.34 45.50
C SER A 808 -10.65 13.85 45.82
N ASP A 809 -11.83 13.23 45.81
CA ASP A 809 -11.97 11.78 45.98
C ASP A 809 -11.86 11.03 44.65
N SER A 810 -11.70 11.76 43.55
CA SER A 810 -11.59 11.18 42.21
C SER A 810 -10.20 10.59 41.98
N LYS A 811 -10.15 9.36 41.46
CA LYS A 811 -8.91 8.71 40.99
C LYS A 811 -8.21 9.51 39.88
N GLU A 812 -8.91 10.41 39.20
CA GLU A 812 -8.31 11.28 38.18
C GLU A 812 -7.28 12.26 38.76
N TRP A 813 -7.37 12.57 40.06
CA TRP A 813 -6.44 13.46 40.75
C TRP A 813 -5.00 12.97 40.65
N TYR A 814 -4.73 11.67 40.77
CA TYR A 814 -3.38 11.12 40.68
C TYR A 814 -2.72 11.47 39.34
N GLY A 815 -3.50 11.42 38.24
CA GLY A 815 -3.03 11.81 36.92
C GLY A 815 -2.76 13.32 36.78
N VAL A 816 -3.53 14.17 37.46
CA VAL A 816 -3.26 15.62 37.51
C VAL A 816 -2.00 15.92 38.31
N ALA A 817 -1.88 15.32 39.50
CA ALA A 817 -0.74 15.54 40.39
C ALA A 817 0.57 15.12 39.73
N GLU A 818 0.58 13.96 39.07
CA GLU A 818 1.74 13.47 38.31
C GLU A 818 2.20 14.46 37.23
N GLN A 819 1.27 14.94 36.40
CA GLN A 819 1.60 15.86 35.31
C GLN A 819 1.92 17.27 35.83
N ALA A 820 1.31 17.73 36.92
CA ALA A 820 1.60 19.00 37.54
C ALA A 820 3.01 19.03 38.15
N ILE A 821 3.38 18.01 38.92
CA ILE A 821 4.75 17.88 39.47
C ILE A 821 5.76 17.77 38.32
N SER A 822 5.47 16.96 37.29
CA SER A 822 6.31 16.89 36.09
C SER A 822 6.49 18.25 35.41
N ALA A 823 5.45 19.07 35.34
CA ALA A 823 5.52 20.43 34.79
C ALA A 823 6.32 21.39 35.68
N ILE A 824 6.23 21.27 37.01
CA ILE A 824 7.07 22.04 37.95
C ILE A 824 8.54 21.76 37.68
N TYR A 825 8.93 20.48 37.59
CA TYR A 825 10.31 20.08 37.29
C TYR A 825 10.80 20.51 35.91
N ALA A 826 9.90 20.64 34.94
CA ALA A 826 10.25 21.12 33.60
C ALA A 826 10.43 22.64 33.56
N VAL A 827 9.59 23.42 34.26
CA VAL A 827 9.46 24.87 34.04
C VAL A 827 10.18 25.71 35.10
N SER A 828 10.35 25.23 36.33
CA SER A 828 10.90 26.03 37.45
C SER A 828 12.43 25.95 37.57
N LYS A 829 13.07 27.01 38.09
CA LYS A 829 14.53 27.04 38.33
C LYS A 829 14.98 26.09 39.44
N HIS A 830 14.25 26.09 40.57
CA HIS A 830 14.54 25.26 41.74
C HIS A 830 13.32 24.39 42.09
N PRO A 831 13.04 23.33 41.34
CA PRO A 831 11.86 22.48 41.55
C PRO A 831 11.88 21.70 42.87
N ASP A 832 13.08 21.41 43.37
CA ASP A 832 13.37 20.75 44.65
C ASP A 832 12.77 21.53 45.84
N THR A 833 12.98 22.85 45.89
CA THR A 833 12.46 23.71 46.97
C THR A 833 10.93 23.81 46.92
N LEU A 834 10.35 24.00 45.73
CA LEU A 834 8.89 24.05 45.53
C LEU A 834 8.20 22.74 45.92
N CYS A 835 8.75 21.60 45.49
CA CYS A 835 8.19 20.29 45.81
C CYS A 835 8.37 19.93 47.29
N SER A 836 9.48 20.36 47.92
CA SER A 836 9.68 20.21 49.36
C SER A 836 8.64 20.98 50.17
N ASP A 837 8.34 22.22 49.78
CA ASP A 837 7.31 23.01 50.44
C ASP A 837 5.90 22.46 50.19
N LEU A 838 5.63 21.93 48.98
CA LEU A 838 4.39 21.22 48.67
C LEU A 838 4.19 20.00 49.60
N ILE A 839 5.22 19.15 49.76
CA ILE A 839 5.15 17.99 50.65
C ILE A 839 4.94 18.45 52.10
N ARG A 840 5.66 19.48 52.57
CA ARG A 840 5.47 20.02 53.94
C ARG A 840 4.06 20.54 54.17
N ARG A 841 3.49 21.29 53.22
CA ARG A 841 2.10 21.80 53.32
C ARG A 841 1.10 20.65 53.34
N LYS A 842 1.27 19.65 52.48
CA LYS A 842 0.41 18.45 52.48
C LYS A 842 0.56 17.59 53.73
N ALA A 843 1.78 17.40 54.23
CA ALA A 843 2.03 16.68 55.48
C ALA A 843 1.38 17.39 56.68
N ARG A 844 1.46 18.72 56.75
CA ARG A 844 0.74 19.50 57.78
C ARG A 844 -0.78 19.34 57.66
N GLN A 845 -1.32 19.27 56.44
CA GLN A 845 -2.75 19.04 56.24
C GLN A 845 -3.19 17.65 56.71
N VAL A 846 -2.39 16.61 56.45
CA VAL A 846 -2.70 15.21 56.79
C VAL A 846 -2.49 14.92 58.29
N PHE A 847 -1.37 15.37 58.86
CA PHE A 847 -0.98 15.04 60.24
C PHE A 847 -1.33 16.14 61.26
N GLY A 848 -1.61 17.37 60.81
CA GLY A 848 -1.84 18.53 61.68
C GLY A 848 -3.23 18.61 62.33
N GLN A 849 -4.17 17.72 61.98
CA GLN A 849 -5.53 17.72 62.54
C GLN A 849 -5.68 17.11 63.95
N SER A 850 -4.58 16.80 64.67
CA SER A 850 -4.63 16.21 66.02
C SER A 850 -4.22 17.17 67.15
N ARG A 851 -4.68 18.42 67.14
CA ARG A 851 -4.60 19.30 68.33
C ARG A 851 -5.85 20.16 68.46
N SER A 852 -6.91 19.60 69.04
CA SER A 852 -7.91 20.40 69.75
C SER A 852 -7.34 20.79 71.13
N PRO A 853 -7.38 22.08 71.54
CA PRO A 853 -6.90 22.51 72.87
C PRO A 853 -7.84 22.01 73.98
N PRO A 854 -7.36 21.85 75.23
CA PRO A 854 -8.21 21.47 76.36
C PRO A 854 -9.09 22.65 76.74
N SER A 855 -10.39 22.61 76.39
CA SER A 855 -11.36 23.57 76.89
C SER A 855 -11.78 23.20 78.30
N SER A 856 -11.31 24.03 79.22
CA SER A 856 -11.67 24.17 80.63
C SER A 856 -13.16 24.39 80.91
N GLN A 857 -13.55 24.01 82.15
CA GLN A 857 -14.62 24.55 83.04
C GLN A 857 -15.87 23.65 83.31
N PRO A 858 -16.58 23.81 84.45
CA PRO A 858 -16.31 23.06 85.70
C PRO A 858 -17.59 22.47 86.34
N ASN A 859 -17.46 21.87 87.53
CA ASN A 859 -18.51 21.58 88.52
C ASN A 859 -19.58 20.53 88.21
N SER A 860 -19.43 19.37 88.85
CA SER A 860 -20.52 18.77 89.63
C SER A 860 -19.97 17.76 90.65
N ARG A 861 -20.08 18.08 91.94
CA ARG A 861 -19.97 17.13 93.07
C ARG A 861 -21.36 16.48 93.33
N PRO A 862 -21.43 15.38 94.11
CA PRO A 862 -22.15 14.18 93.71
C PRO A 862 -23.48 13.99 94.47
N GLY A 863 -24.43 13.28 93.84
CA GLY A 863 -25.71 12.87 94.43
C GLY A 863 -26.05 11.45 94.00
N SER A 864 -26.44 10.64 94.98
CA SER A 864 -26.62 9.18 95.01
C SER A 864 -27.86 8.61 94.28
N ARG A 865 -27.80 7.29 94.00
CA ARG A 865 -28.85 6.22 94.04
C ARG A 865 -30.31 6.71 94.21
N ASP A 866 -31.31 6.26 93.45
CA ASP A 866 -31.71 4.86 93.22
C ASP A 866 -32.72 4.69 92.06
N GLU A 867 -32.67 3.50 91.47
CA GLU A 867 -33.67 2.63 90.82
C GLU A 867 -35.02 3.08 90.16
N THR A 868 -35.25 2.47 88.99
CA THR A 868 -36.52 2.00 88.36
C THR A 868 -37.44 2.96 87.58
N LYS A 869 -37.39 2.87 86.22
CA LYS A 869 -38.49 2.43 85.30
C LYS A 869 -38.16 2.75 83.81
N PRO A 870 -38.88 2.15 82.83
CA PRO A 870 -38.27 1.57 81.62
C PRO A 870 -38.16 2.55 80.43
N VAL A 871 -37.29 2.14 79.52
CA VAL A 871 -36.97 2.70 78.19
C VAL A 871 -38.22 3.07 77.37
N PRO A 872 -38.21 4.24 76.73
CA PRO A 872 -38.77 4.40 75.39
C PRO A 872 -37.65 4.79 74.40
N MET A 873 -37.25 3.80 73.60
CA MET A 873 -37.11 3.86 72.14
C MET A 873 -36.76 5.21 71.46
N GLU A 874 -35.63 5.83 71.80
CA GLU A 874 -35.00 6.89 70.96
C GLU A 874 -33.48 6.74 70.75
N ASP A 875 -32.83 5.70 71.29
CA ASP A 875 -31.36 5.54 71.23
C ASP A 875 -30.81 4.68 70.07
N GLN A 876 -31.65 4.24 69.12
CA GLN A 876 -31.18 3.47 67.96
C GLN A 876 -30.82 4.31 66.72
N ILE A 877 -31.12 5.61 66.71
CA ILE A 877 -30.79 6.48 65.58
C ILE A 877 -29.42 7.18 65.79
N GLN A 878 -29.02 7.49 67.02
CA GLN A 878 -27.73 8.16 67.27
C GLN A 878 -26.49 7.24 67.14
N SER A 879 -26.61 5.94 67.40
CA SER A 879 -25.50 4.97 67.23
C SER A 879 -25.23 4.58 65.77
N GLN A 880 -26.22 4.70 64.88
CA GLN A 880 -26.02 4.50 63.42
C GLN A 880 -25.45 5.75 62.73
N LEU A 881 -25.79 6.96 63.18
CA LEU A 881 -25.22 8.21 62.65
C LEU A 881 -23.77 8.48 63.09
N GLN A 882 -23.37 8.07 64.31
CA GLN A 882 -21.97 8.16 64.76
C GLN A 882 -21.04 7.14 64.07
N SER A 883 -21.51 5.92 63.82
CA SER A 883 -20.71 4.89 63.11
C SER A 883 -20.52 5.17 61.61
N GLN A 884 -21.45 5.88 60.96
CA GLN A 884 -21.28 6.37 59.58
C GLN A 884 -20.31 7.56 59.52
N GLY A 885 -20.36 8.48 60.48
CA GLY A 885 -19.44 9.63 60.55
C GLY A 885 -17.98 9.23 60.83
N GLU A 886 -17.72 8.21 61.65
CA GLU A 886 -16.37 7.68 61.87
C GLU A 886 -15.80 6.93 60.66
N LYS A 887 -16.63 6.15 59.95
CA LYS A 887 -16.22 5.47 58.71
C LYS A 887 -15.89 6.47 57.59
N HIS A 888 -16.64 7.57 57.49
CA HIS A 888 -16.36 8.66 56.54
C HIS A 888 -15.02 9.35 56.86
N LYS A 889 -14.80 9.72 58.13
CA LYS A 889 -13.53 10.32 58.57
C LYS A 889 -12.32 9.40 58.35
N LYS A 890 -12.45 8.09 58.61
CA LYS A 890 -11.38 7.11 58.36
C LYS A 890 -11.04 7.00 56.87
N ARG A 891 -12.05 7.06 55.99
CA ARG A 891 -11.88 7.04 54.54
C ARG A 891 -11.23 8.33 54.03
N ASP A 892 -11.66 9.49 54.51
CA ASP A 892 -11.09 10.79 54.12
C ASP A 892 -9.61 10.89 54.54
N ASN A 893 -9.27 10.39 55.73
CA ASN A 893 -7.89 10.30 56.19
C ASN A 893 -7.05 9.32 55.36
N ALA A 894 -7.61 8.17 54.96
CA ALA A 894 -6.93 7.22 54.08
C ALA A 894 -6.66 7.81 52.68
N ILE A 895 -7.63 8.55 52.13
CA ILE A 895 -7.48 9.27 50.85
C ILE A 895 -6.39 10.33 50.98
N ALA A 896 -6.44 11.19 52.01
CA ALA A 896 -5.47 12.25 52.22
C ALA A 896 -4.04 11.70 52.41
N LEU A 897 -3.90 10.60 53.16
CA LEU A 897 -2.62 9.90 53.31
C LEU A 897 -2.14 9.29 51.98
N SER A 898 -3.04 8.65 51.20
CA SER A 898 -2.69 8.09 49.89
C SER A 898 -2.20 9.16 48.90
N GLN A 899 -2.80 10.36 48.93
CA GLN A 899 -2.40 11.50 48.10
C GLN A 899 -1.01 12.01 48.50
N LEU A 900 -0.74 12.11 49.80
CA LEU A 900 0.57 12.50 50.32
C LEU A 900 1.65 11.50 49.90
N LEU A 901 1.43 10.20 50.09
CA LEU A 901 2.38 9.15 49.69
C LEU A 901 2.62 9.16 48.18
N PHE A 902 1.58 9.38 47.38
CA PHE A 902 1.73 9.50 45.92
C PHE A 902 2.62 10.68 45.51
N ILE A 903 2.43 11.86 46.12
CA ILE A 903 3.27 13.05 45.86
C ILE A 903 4.72 12.76 46.24
N VAL A 904 4.96 12.21 47.44
CA VAL A 904 6.31 11.88 47.94
C VAL A 904 7.02 10.94 46.96
N GLY A 905 6.38 9.83 46.58
CA GLY A 905 6.98 8.87 45.65
C GLY A 905 7.23 9.48 44.27
N HIS A 906 6.32 10.31 43.74
CA HIS A 906 6.52 10.93 42.42
C HIS A 906 7.60 12.03 42.44
N VAL A 907 7.70 12.81 43.52
CA VAL A 907 8.78 13.80 43.71
C VAL A 907 10.14 13.09 43.78
N ALA A 908 10.24 11.95 44.48
CA ALA A 908 11.48 11.17 44.54
C ALA A 908 12.00 10.80 43.14
N ILE A 909 11.15 10.22 42.28
CA ILE A 909 11.53 9.88 40.90
C ILE A 909 11.89 11.12 40.09
N LYS A 910 11.12 12.21 40.21
CA LYS A 910 11.40 13.44 39.45
C LYS A 910 12.69 14.12 39.91
N GLN A 911 13.06 13.97 41.18
CA GLN A 911 14.35 14.42 41.68
C GLN A 911 15.50 13.63 41.06
N ILE A 912 15.40 12.30 40.92
CA ILE A 912 16.41 11.50 40.20
C ILE A 912 16.58 11.99 38.77
N VAL A 913 15.47 12.12 38.03
CA VAL A 913 15.48 12.61 36.64
C VAL A 913 16.08 14.02 36.57
N HIS A 914 15.82 14.86 37.57
CA HIS A 914 16.39 16.20 37.64
C HIS A 914 17.92 16.17 37.86
N LEU A 915 18.42 15.29 38.72
CA LEU A 915 19.86 15.08 38.91
C LEU A 915 20.54 14.63 37.61
N GLU A 916 19.94 13.67 36.90
CA GLU A 916 20.42 13.22 35.58
C GLU A 916 20.43 14.35 34.55
N LEU A 917 19.39 15.19 34.52
CA LEU A 917 19.34 16.37 33.63
C LEU A 917 20.40 17.41 34.01
N CYS A 918 20.66 17.62 35.30
CA CYS A 918 21.73 18.51 35.77
C CYS A 918 23.11 17.99 35.35
N GLU A 919 23.33 16.66 35.43
CA GLU A 919 24.54 16.00 34.93
C GLU A 919 24.71 16.19 33.42
N LEU A 920 23.65 15.95 32.64
CA LEU A 920 23.67 16.17 31.18
C LEU A 920 23.90 17.64 30.81
N ASP A 921 23.28 18.57 31.54
CA ASP A 921 23.47 20.01 31.34
C ASP A 921 24.90 20.44 31.69
N PHE A 922 25.51 19.86 32.74
CA PHE A 922 26.91 20.08 33.10
C PHE A 922 27.84 19.56 31.98
N LYS A 923 27.65 18.31 31.53
CA LYS A 923 28.40 17.70 30.42
C LYS A 923 28.28 18.55 29.14
N ARG A 924 27.08 19.02 28.80
CA ARG A 924 26.86 19.92 27.64
C ARG A 924 27.63 21.23 27.79
N ARG A 925 27.53 21.90 28.94
CA ARG A 925 28.24 23.18 29.18
C ARG A 925 29.76 23.03 29.13
N LYS A 926 30.29 21.90 29.62
CA LYS A 926 31.71 21.56 29.51
C LYS A 926 32.13 21.38 28.06
N GLN A 927 31.38 20.59 27.27
CA GLN A 927 31.64 20.41 25.83
C GLN A 927 31.51 21.72 25.03
N GLU A 928 30.56 22.59 25.37
CA GLU A 928 30.42 23.92 24.77
C GLU A 928 31.62 24.82 25.13
N LYS A 929 32.10 24.77 26.38
CA LYS A 929 33.31 25.50 26.83
C LYS A 929 34.58 24.98 26.16
N GLU A 930 34.78 23.66 26.08
CA GLU A 930 35.93 23.03 25.41
C GLU A 930 35.97 23.30 23.91
N LYS A 931 34.81 23.44 23.26
CA LYS A 931 34.71 23.88 21.85
C LYS A 931 34.91 25.39 21.68
N ALA A 932 34.69 26.17 22.73
CA ALA A 932 34.81 27.62 22.73
C ALA A 932 36.20 28.13 23.13
N THR A 933 37.13 27.28 23.58
CA THR A 933 38.55 27.62 23.78
C THR A 933 39.32 27.38 22.47
N PRO A 934 39.66 28.43 21.69
CA PRO A 934 40.64 28.28 20.62
C PRO A 934 42.04 28.19 21.25
N ALA A 935 42.87 27.28 20.76
CA ALA A 935 44.29 27.23 21.11
C ALA A 935 44.97 28.58 20.78
N LYS A 936 45.22 29.41 21.78
CA LYS A 936 46.14 30.55 21.70
C LYS A 936 47.01 30.65 22.94
N ASN A 937 48.28 30.89 22.64
CA ASN A 937 49.46 30.90 23.49
C ASN A 937 49.35 31.68 24.79
N ASP A 938 49.92 31.07 25.82
CA ASP A 938 50.81 31.60 26.85
C ASP A 938 50.98 33.13 26.98
N LYS A 939 50.87 33.59 28.24
CA LYS A 939 51.03 34.95 28.80
C LYS A 939 49.80 35.87 28.74
N ASP A 940 48.92 35.68 29.72
CA ASP A 940 48.53 36.73 30.68
C ASP A 940 47.61 36.07 31.74
N LYS A 941 48.22 35.70 32.86
CA LYS A 941 47.52 35.22 34.06
C LYS A 941 47.71 36.29 35.13
N GLU A 942 46.67 37.05 35.41
CA GLU A 942 46.33 37.64 36.71
C GLU A 942 44.97 38.34 36.50
N ASP A 943 44.01 38.12 37.42
CA ASP A 943 42.62 38.63 37.44
C ASP A 943 41.46 37.74 36.92
N ALA A 944 41.56 36.41 37.05
CA ALA A 944 40.41 35.49 36.87
C ALA A 944 40.23 34.49 38.03
N ASP A 945 40.65 34.85 39.25
CA ASP A 945 41.02 33.89 40.30
C ASP A 945 39.93 33.54 41.34
N GLU A 946 38.62 33.63 41.04
CA GLU A 946 37.59 33.16 41.99
C GLU A 946 36.44 32.32 41.40
N LEU A 947 36.34 32.16 40.07
CA LEU A 947 35.35 31.27 39.43
C LEU A 947 35.98 30.11 38.65
N ASP A 948 37.30 30.13 38.47
CA ASP A 948 38.08 29.05 37.83
C ASP A 948 38.46 27.93 38.82
N LEU A 949 38.21 28.14 40.12
CA LEU A 949 38.43 27.13 41.17
C LEU A 949 37.45 25.94 41.13
N ILE A 950 36.40 26.00 40.29
CA ILE A 950 35.49 24.88 40.01
C ILE A 950 35.88 24.16 38.69
N GLY A 951 36.85 24.69 37.94
CA GLY A 951 37.41 24.05 36.74
C GLY A 951 38.27 22.81 37.02
N GLY A 952 38.49 22.45 38.28
CA GLY A 952 39.35 21.35 38.70
C GLY A 952 38.65 20.00 38.97
N THR A 953 37.32 19.93 39.01
CA THR A 953 36.63 18.64 39.19
C THR A 953 36.51 17.94 37.85
N THR A 954 37.04 16.73 37.75
CA THR A 954 36.88 15.89 36.56
C THR A 954 35.39 15.61 36.33
N GLU A 955 35.00 15.27 35.09
CA GLU A 955 33.61 14.88 34.79
C GLU A 955 33.15 13.68 35.64
N ASP A 956 34.12 12.84 35.99
CA ASP A 956 33.94 11.69 36.86
C ASP A 956 33.62 12.12 38.29
N ASP A 957 34.31 13.12 38.87
CA ASP A 957 34.03 13.62 40.22
C ASP A 957 32.60 14.20 40.34
N PHE A 958 32.12 14.90 39.31
CA PHE A 958 30.75 15.43 39.30
C PHE A 958 29.72 14.29 39.20
N THR A 959 30.00 13.29 38.35
CA THR A 959 29.13 12.12 38.18
C THR A 959 29.08 11.29 39.47
N GLU A 960 30.22 11.11 40.14
CA GLU A 960 30.33 10.43 41.43
C GLU A 960 29.61 11.23 42.53
N ALA A 961 29.74 12.56 42.56
CA ALA A 961 28.99 13.40 43.49
C ALA A 961 27.47 13.29 43.29
N MET A 962 26.98 13.30 42.04
CA MET A 962 25.55 13.09 41.75
C MET A 962 25.08 11.70 42.17
N ALA A 963 25.90 10.66 41.95
CA ALA A 963 25.61 9.30 42.40
C ALA A 963 25.58 9.20 43.94
N HIS A 964 26.51 9.86 44.64
CA HIS A 964 26.54 9.93 46.09
C HIS A 964 25.31 10.67 46.65
N ILE A 965 24.91 11.80 46.05
CA ILE A 965 23.69 12.53 46.42
C ILE A 965 22.48 11.61 46.28
N ARG A 966 22.38 10.88 45.16
CA ARG A 966 21.28 9.93 44.90
C ARG A 966 21.24 8.79 45.93
N GLU A 967 22.37 8.13 46.17
CA GLU A 967 22.43 6.93 47.01
C GLU A 967 22.36 7.22 48.51
N ARG A 968 22.99 8.32 48.97
CA ARG A 968 23.15 8.64 50.39
C ARG A 968 22.30 9.83 50.84
N GLU A 969 22.35 10.96 50.15
CA GLU A 969 21.73 12.19 50.66
C GLU A 969 20.20 12.20 50.53
N LEU A 970 19.65 11.67 49.43
CA LEU A 970 18.20 11.72 49.19
C LEU A 970 17.38 10.90 50.20
N LEU A 971 17.82 9.72 50.62
CA LEU A 971 17.05 8.86 51.54
C LEU A 971 17.62 8.77 52.96
N TYR A 972 18.91 9.03 53.15
CA TYR A 972 19.57 8.88 54.46
C TYR A 972 20.15 10.20 55.00
N GLY A 973 20.05 11.30 54.25
CA GLY A 973 20.54 12.60 54.69
C GLY A 973 19.77 13.17 55.90
N PRO A 974 20.45 13.83 56.87
CA PRO A 974 19.81 14.35 58.09
C PRO A 974 18.82 15.50 57.82
N SER A 975 18.99 16.21 56.71
CA SER A 975 18.11 17.27 56.23
C SER A 975 17.11 16.78 55.17
N SER A 976 17.12 15.50 54.81
CA SER A 976 16.26 14.96 53.76
C SER A 976 14.82 14.77 54.24
N LEU A 977 13.88 15.27 53.45
CA LEU A 977 12.45 15.08 53.67
C LEU A 977 12.01 13.65 53.37
N LEU A 978 12.63 12.97 52.39
CA LEU A 978 12.23 11.61 51.98
C LEU A 978 12.62 10.56 53.04
N ALA A 979 13.69 10.82 53.81
CA ALA A 979 14.13 9.96 54.91
C ALA A 979 13.03 9.70 55.95
N VAL A 980 12.15 10.68 56.18
CA VAL A 980 11.02 10.58 57.13
C VAL A 980 9.92 9.66 56.60
N PHE A 981 9.70 9.64 55.28
CA PHE A 981 8.61 8.88 54.66
C PHE A 981 9.01 7.44 54.31
N GLY A 982 10.30 7.14 54.14
CA GLY A 982 10.79 5.79 53.82
C GLY A 982 10.31 4.72 54.81
N PRO A 983 10.59 4.84 56.13
CA PRO A 983 10.12 3.88 57.14
C PRO A 983 8.59 3.82 57.25
N LEU A 984 7.92 4.97 57.13
CA LEU A 984 6.46 5.05 57.18
C LEU A 984 5.80 4.24 56.05
N VAL A 985 6.33 4.32 54.84
CA VAL A 985 5.81 3.57 53.69
C VAL A 985 6.05 2.07 53.85
N SER A 986 7.23 1.66 54.32
CA SER A 986 7.54 0.25 54.59
C SER A 986 6.59 -0.34 55.65
N ASP A 987 6.28 0.41 56.72
CA ASP A 987 5.34 -0.02 57.76
C ASP A 987 3.91 -0.19 57.23
N ILE A 988 3.42 0.76 56.43
CA ILE A 988 2.08 0.69 55.82
C ILE A 988 1.95 -0.54 54.90
N CYS A 989 2.99 -0.85 54.13
CA CYS A 989 3.03 -1.99 53.23
C CYS A 989 3.18 -3.34 53.97
N ALA A 990 3.96 -3.39 55.06
CA ALA A 990 4.13 -4.59 55.87
C ALA A 990 2.85 -4.96 56.65
N ASN A 991 2.14 -3.96 57.17
CA ASN A 991 0.95 -4.14 58.01
C ASN A 991 -0.36 -4.01 57.21
N ASN A 992 -0.51 -4.82 56.16
CA ASN A 992 -1.65 -4.77 55.23
C ASN A 992 -3.03 -5.04 55.85
N THR A 993 -3.11 -5.71 57.00
CA THR A 993 -4.35 -5.96 57.75
C THR A 993 -4.80 -4.75 58.55
N THR A 994 -3.84 -3.95 59.06
CA THR A 994 -4.10 -2.72 59.80
C THR A 994 -4.50 -1.59 58.86
N TYR A 995 -3.82 -1.49 57.73
CA TYR A 995 -4.10 -0.51 56.67
C TYR A 995 -4.88 -1.17 55.52
N ALA A 996 -6.09 -1.65 55.81
CA ALA A 996 -6.90 -2.44 54.88
C ALA A 996 -7.50 -1.68 53.67
N ASP A 997 -7.33 -0.35 53.59
CA ASP A 997 -7.85 0.43 52.45
C ASP A 997 -7.08 0.11 51.16
N LYS A 998 -7.81 -0.33 50.13
CA LYS A 998 -7.22 -0.75 48.86
C LYS A 998 -6.53 0.38 48.10
N GLY A 999 -7.02 1.63 48.23
CA GLY A 999 -6.44 2.80 47.58
C GLY A 999 -5.16 3.25 48.27
N LEU A 1000 -5.15 3.24 49.60
CA LEU A 1000 -3.97 3.51 50.42
C LEU A 1000 -2.87 2.47 50.14
N GLN A 1001 -3.19 1.18 50.13
CA GLN A 1001 -2.22 0.12 49.80
C GLN A 1001 -1.65 0.30 48.39
N ALA A 1002 -2.49 0.60 47.39
CA ALA A 1002 -1.99 0.84 46.04
C ALA A 1002 -1.06 2.06 45.92
N ALA A 1003 -1.37 3.15 46.61
CA ALA A 1003 -0.52 4.34 46.63
C ALA A 1003 0.77 4.10 47.44
N ALA A 1004 0.68 3.37 48.56
CA ALA A 1004 1.82 3.03 49.41
C ALA A 1004 2.78 2.06 48.70
N THR A 1005 2.29 1.00 48.06
CA THR A 1005 3.14 0.08 47.27
C THR A 1005 3.80 0.82 46.10
N LEU A 1006 3.08 1.71 45.42
CA LEU A 1006 3.68 2.52 44.34
C LEU A 1006 4.72 3.51 44.88
N CYS A 1007 4.50 4.08 46.07
CA CYS A 1007 5.50 4.92 46.72
C CYS A 1007 6.74 4.12 47.13
N LEU A 1008 6.55 2.93 47.75
CA LEU A 1008 7.64 2.03 48.14
C LEU A 1008 8.50 1.69 46.93
N ALA A 1009 7.87 1.23 45.85
CA ALA A 1009 8.49 0.94 44.58
C ALA A 1009 9.32 2.12 44.04
N LYS A 1010 8.75 3.33 44.04
CA LYS A 1010 9.43 4.54 43.56
C LYS A 1010 10.64 4.93 44.43
N LEU A 1011 10.56 4.76 45.75
CA LEU A 1011 11.69 5.00 46.65
C LEU A 1011 12.79 3.95 46.48
N MET A 1012 12.42 2.70 46.19
CA MET A 1012 13.38 1.64 45.86
C MET A 1012 14.18 1.93 44.59
N CYS A 1013 13.67 2.71 43.63
CA CYS A 1013 14.47 3.15 42.47
C CYS A 1013 15.52 4.22 42.82
N VAL A 1014 15.45 4.86 44.01
CA VAL A 1014 16.37 5.93 44.41
C VAL A 1014 17.71 5.36 44.85
N SER A 1015 17.71 4.38 45.77
CA SER A 1015 18.91 3.81 46.41
C SER A 1015 18.91 2.28 46.32
N ALA A 1016 20.08 1.72 46.02
CA ALA A 1016 20.30 0.27 46.00
C ALA A 1016 20.12 -0.35 47.39
N GLU A 1017 20.63 0.30 48.45
CA GLU A 1017 20.50 -0.17 49.84
C GLU A 1017 19.04 -0.26 50.31
N TYR A 1018 18.23 0.74 49.96
CA TYR A 1018 16.80 0.73 50.27
C TYR A 1018 16.04 -0.34 49.45
N CYS A 1019 16.47 -0.58 48.21
CA CYS A 1019 15.94 -1.63 47.36
C CYS A 1019 16.21 -3.01 47.94
N GLU A 1020 17.47 -3.34 48.27
CA GLU A 1020 17.87 -4.63 48.82
C GLU A 1020 17.07 -4.99 50.09
N THR A 1021 16.92 -4.02 51.00
CA THR A 1021 16.19 -4.22 52.27
C THR A 1021 14.69 -4.50 52.06
N ASN A 1022 14.04 -3.84 51.10
CA ASN A 1022 12.59 -3.93 50.90
C ASN A 1022 12.18 -4.86 49.74
N LEU A 1023 13.12 -5.40 48.98
CA LEU A 1023 12.85 -6.30 47.84
C LEU A 1023 12.03 -7.54 48.22
N PRO A 1024 12.33 -8.26 49.32
CA PRO A 1024 11.52 -9.41 49.76
C PRO A 1024 10.06 -9.02 50.08
N LEU A 1025 9.85 -7.84 50.66
CA LEU A 1025 8.53 -7.31 50.95
C LEU A 1025 7.75 -7.04 49.65
N LEU A 1026 8.38 -6.40 48.66
CA LEU A 1026 7.76 -6.12 47.37
C LEU A 1026 7.40 -7.41 46.61
N ILE A 1027 8.28 -8.42 46.61
CA ILE A 1027 8.02 -9.74 46.00
C ILE A 1027 6.82 -10.41 46.69
N THR A 1028 6.76 -10.37 48.02
CA THR A 1028 5.63 -10.92 48.78
C THR A 1028 4.32 -10.23 48.43
N ILE A 1029 4.33 -8.90 48.28
CA ILE A 1029 3.17 -8.12 47.84
C ILE A 1029 2.76 -8.52 46.42
N MET A 1030 3.71 -8.69 45.51
CA MET A 1030 3.45 -9.11 44.12
C MET A 1030 2.84 -10.51 44.05
N GLU A 1031 3.31 -11.46 44.85
CA GLU A 1031 2.81 -12.83 44.83
C GLU A 1031 1.44 -12.98 45.51
N ARG A 1032 1.23 -12.32 46.66
CA ARG A 1032 0.09 -12.58 47.55
C ARG A 1032 -1.01 -11.53 47.54
N SER A 1033 -0.79 -10.35 46.95
CA SER A 1033 -1.80 -9.29 46.98
C SER A 1033 -3.06 -9.71 46.21
N PRO A 1034 -4.27 -9.54 46.79
CA PRO A 1034 -5.52 -9.83 46.09
C PRO A 1034 -5.86 -8.76 45.03
N ASN A 1035 -5.19 -7.61 45.05
CA ASN A 1035 -5.49 -6.49 44.15
C ASN A 1035 -4.60 -6.54 42.90
N ALA A 1036 -5.21 -6.82 41.74
CA ALA A 1036 -4.52 -6.87 40.44
C ALA A 1036 -3.75 -5.57 40.12
N THR A 1037 -4.28 -4.38 40.47
CA THR A 1037 -3.58 -3.11 40.24
C THR A 1037 -2.27 -3.02 41.04
N VAL A 1038 -2.25 -3.54 42.26
CA VAL A 1038 -1.03 -3.57 43.09
C VAL A 1038 -0.02 -4.53 42.49
N ARG A 1039 -0.46 -5.72 42.05
CA ARG A 1039 0.41 -6.69 41.36
C ARG A 1039 0.99 -6.11 40.06
N SER A 1040 0.17 -5.46 39.23
CA SER A 1040 0.65 -4.76 38.02
C SER A 1040 1.66 -3.66 38.33
N ASN A 1041 1.41 -2.84 39.36
CA ASN A 1041 2.35 -1.79 39.77
C ASN A 1041 3.68 -2.39 40.26
N ALA A 1042 3.65 -3.50 41.01
CA ALA A 1042 4.85 -4.18 41.49
C ALA A 1042 5.67 -4.79 40.34
N VAL A 1043 4.99 -5.36 39.32
CA VAL A 1043 5.62 -5.87 38.09
C VAL A 1043 6.35 -4.75 37.33
N ILE A 1044 5.70 -3.60 37.12
CA ILE A 1044 6.32 -2.43 36.47
C ILE A 1044 7.52 -1.95 37.29
N ALA A 1045 7.34 -1.85 38.61
CA ALA A 1045 8.38 -1.40 39.52
C ALA A 1045 9.62 -2.30 39.51
N LEU A 1046 9.45 -3.62 39.51
CA LEU A 1046 10.58 -4.55 39.36
C LEU A 1046 11.29 -4.37 38.01
N GLY A 1047 10.55 -4.03 36.96
CA GLY A 1047 11.15 -3.68 35.67
C GLY A 1047 11.99 -2.40 35.73
N ASP A 1048 11.47 -1.33 36.34
CA ASP A 1048 12.22 -0.09 36.53
C ASP A 1048 13.48 -0.31 37.40
N MET A 1049 13.38 -1.17 38.42
CA MET A 1049 14.52 -1.57 39.26
C MET A 1049 15.55 -2.39 38.48
N ALA A 1050 15.14 -3.25 37.54
CA ALA A 1050 16.07 -4.00 36.70
C ALA A 1050 16.95 -3.08 35.84
N VAL A 1051 16.40 -1.92 35.42
CA VAL A 1051 17.15 -0.88 34.72
C VAL A 1051 18.10 -0.13 35.66
N CYS A 1052 17.67 0.18 36.89
CA CYS A 1052 18.48 0.94 37.85
C CYS A 1052 19.58 0.10 38.51
N PHE A 1053 19.26 -1.13 38.91
CA PHE A 1053 20.05 -2.01 39.78
C PHE A 1053 20.03 -3.46 39.28
N ASN A 1054 20.54 -3.67 38.06
CA ASN A 1054 20.47 -4.94 37.35
C ASN A 1054 20.93 -6.16 38.19
N HIS A 1055 22.06 -6.03 38.89
CA HIS A 1055 22.64 -7.09 39.71
C HIS A 1055 21.73 -7.59 40.84
N LEU A 1056 20.88 -6.74 41.44
CA LEU A 1056 19.95 -7.14 42.50
C LEU A 1056 18.75 -7.94 41.96
N ILE A 1057 18.32 -7.62 40.74
CA ILE A 1057 17.11 -8.20 40.14
C ILE A 1057 17.43 -9.49 39.38
N ASP A 1058 18.64 -9.64 38.84
CA ASP A 1058 19.06 -10.79 38.02
C ASP A 1058 18.88 -12.14 38.73
N GLU A 1059 18.99 -12.18 40.06
CA GLU A 1059 18.79 -13.35 40.94
C GLU A 1059 17.31 -13.63 41.23
N ASN A 1060 16.43 -12.64 41.06
CA ASN A 1060 15.01 -12.68 41.41
C ASN A 1060 14.09 -12.62 40.18
N THR A 1061 14.64 -12.73 38.97
CA THR A 1061 13.90 -12.62 37.70
C THR A 1061 12.81 -13.68 37.55
N ASP A 1062 12.97 -14.86 38.13
CA ASP A 1062 11.98 -15.95 38.11
C ASP A 1062 10.60 -15.51 38.62
N PHE A 1063 10.56 -14.65 39.64
CA PHE A 1063 9.32 -14.14 40.21
C PHE A 1063 8.52 -13.30 39.21
N LEU A 1064 9.21 -12.63 38.26
CA LEU A 1064 8.58 -11.88 37.19
C LEU A 1064 7.93 -12.82 36.17
N TYR A 1065 8.63 -13.84 35.71
CA TYR A 1065 8.11 -14.81 34.74
C TYR A 1065 6.89 -15.58 35.28
N ARG A 1066 6.85 -15.90 36.57
CA ARG A 1066 5.67 -16.52 37.22
C ARG A 1066 4.39 -15.69 37.12
N ARG A 1067 4.48 -14.37 36.88
CA ARG A 1067 3.30 -13.50 36.69
C ARG A 1067 2.72 -13.54 35.27
N LEU A 1068 3.36 -14.25 34.33
CA LEU A 1068 2.76 -14.55 33.03
C LEU A 1068 1.55 -15.50 33.16
N ALA A 1069 1.51 -16.29 34.23
CA ALA A 1069 0.41 -17.21 34.57
C ALA A 1069 -0.54 -16.65 35.66
N ASP A 1070 -0.63 -15.33 35.83
CA ASP A 1070 -1.54 -14.70 36.81
C ASP A 1070 -3.02 -14.88 36.39
N ASP A 1071 -3.94 -14.99 37.36
CA ASP A 1071 -5.38 -15.15 37.09
C ASP A 1071 -5.99 -13.93 36.36
N ASP A 1072 -5.42 -12.74 36.55
CA ASP A 1072 -5.92 -11.50 35.96
C ASP A 1072 -5.17 -11.14 34.67
N ALA A 1073 -5.91 -11.04 33.55
CA ALA A 1073 -5.36 -10.71 32.24
C ALA A 1073 -4.65 -9.33 32.19
N SER A 1074 -5.00 -8.37 33.06
CA SER A 1074 -4.31 -7.08 33.13
C SER A 1074 -2.89 -7.22 33.68
N VAL A 1075 -2.69 -8.11 34.66
CA VAL A 1075 -1.36 -8.42 35.21
C VAL A 1075 -0.53 -9.14 34.17
N LYS A 1076 -1.08 -10.16 33.49
CA LYS A 1076 -0.40 -10.88 32.40
C LYS A 1076 0.08 -9.93 31.30
N ARG A 1077 -0.81 -9.04 30.80
CA ARG A 1077 -0.47 -8.02 29.79
C ARG A 1077 0.67 -7.12 30.25
N THR A 1078 0.60 -6.62 31.48
CA THR A 1078 1.61 -5.73 32.05
C THR A 1078 2.96 -6.45 32.20
N CYS A 1079 2.95 -7.70 32.67
CA CYS A 1079 4.13 -8.53 32.81
C CYS A 1079 4.79 -8.82 31.46
N LEU A 1080 4.01 -9.28 30.48
CA LEU A 1080 4.51 -9.58 29.13
C LEU A 1080 5.12 -8.34 28.46
N MET A 1081 4.48 -7.17 28.59
CA MET A 1081 5.03 -5.91 28.08
C MET A 1081 6.33 -5.51 28.77
N THR A 1082 6.41 -5.66 30.09
CA THR A 1082 7.60 -5.31 30.88
C THR A 1082 8.77 -6.24 30.53
N LEU A 1083 8.54 -7.56 30.49
CA LEU A 1083 9.54 -8.54 30.07
C LEU A 1083 10.01 -8.30 28.63
N THR A 1084 9.08 -8.02 27.72
CA THR A 1084 9.41 -7.66 26.33
C THR A 1084 10.36 -6.47 26.27
N PHE A 1085 10.07 -5.40 27.01
CA PHE A 1085 10.92 -4.22 27.06
C PHE A 1085 12.31 -4.53 27.63
N LEU A 1086 12.39 -5.22 28.78
CA LEU A 1086 13.66 -5.52 29.45
C LEU A 1086 14.57 -6.43 28.61
N ILE A 1087 14.00 -7.47 28.00
CA ILE A 1087 14.73 -8.43 27.16
C ILE A 1087 15.23 -7.72 25.89
N LEU A 1088 14.36 -6.96 25.21
CA LEU A 1088 14.76 -6.22 24.01
C LEU A 1088 15.78 -5.11 24.35
N ALA A 1089 15.71 -4.48 25.51
CA ALA A 1089 16.70 -3.49 25.95
C ALA A 1089 18.01 -4.10 26.45
N GLY A 1090 18.12 -5.44 26.52
CA GLY A 1090 19.30 -6.15 27.03
C GLY A 1090 19.52 -6.00 28.53
N GLN A 1091 18.49 -5.57 29.27
CA GLN A 1091 18.55 -5.37 30.72
C GLN A 1091 18.35 -6.68 31.47
N VAL A 1092 17.61 -7.63 30.91
CA VAL A 1092 17.44 -8.97 31.48
C VAL A 1092 17.97 -9.98 30.48
N LYS A 1093 18.85 -10.88 30.94
CA LYS A 1093 19.36 -11.97 30.12
C LYS A 1093 18.30 -13.06 29.97
N VAL A 1094 18.24 -13.62 28.77
CA VAL A 1094 17.38 -14.76 28.46
C VAL A 1094 17.95 -16.02 29.16
N LYS A 1095 17.32 -16.44 30.26
CA LYS A 1095 17.69 -17.63 31.05
C LYS A 1095 16.55 -18.64 31.06
N GLY A 1096 16.54 -19.68 30.21
CA GLY A 1096 15.65 -20.85 30.39
C GLY A 1096 14.14 -20.68 30.15
N GLN A 1097 13.63 -19.45 30.23
CA GLN A 1097 12.20 -19.19 30.55
C GLN A 1097 11.42 -18.59 29.38
N LEU A 1098 12.02 -18.47 28.21
CA LEU A 1098 11.30 -18.04 27.00
C LEU A 1098 10.13 -18.96 26.63
N GLY A 1099 10.16 -20.22 27.08
CA GLY A 1099 9.05 -21.13 26.89
C GLY A 1099 7.75 -20.62 27.52
N GLU A 1100 7.81 -19.94 28.68
CA GLU A 1100 6.61 -19.32 29.30
C GLU A 1100 6.04 -18.17 28.46
N MET A 1101 6.92 -17.39 27.80
CA MET A 1101 6.49 -16.37 26.84
C MET A 1101 5.91 -16.98 25.56
N ALA A 1102 6.41 -18.16 25.14
CA ALA A 1102 5.87 -18.88 23.99
C ALA A 1102 4.47 -19.44 24.27
N LYS A 1103 4.17 -19.88 25.50
CA LYS A 1103 2.80 -20.30 25.90
C LYS A 1103 1.78 -19.18 25.70
N CYS A 1104 2.19 -17.92 25.90
CA CYS A 1104 1.32 -16.75 25.72
C CYS A 1104 0.84 -16.55 24.27
N LEU A 1105 1.42 -17.24 23.27
CA LEU A 1105 0.97 -17.19 21.86
C LEU A 1105 -0.44 -17.77 21.66
N GLU A 1106 -0.88 -18.63 22.56
CA GLU A 1106 -2.18 -19.30 22.56
C GLU A 1106 -3.01 -18.93 23.81
N ASP A 1107 -2.75 -17.78 24.42
CA ASP A 1107 -3.56 -17.27 25.54
C ASP A 1107 -4.97 -16.87 25.08
N ASP A 1108 -5.97 -17.08 25.94
CA ASP A 1108 -7.38 -16.75 25.67
C ASP A 1108 -7.60 -15.26 25.34
N ASP A 1109 -6.84 -14.34 25.96
CA ASP A 1109 -6.85 -12.93 25.59
C ASP A 1109 -6.00 -12.72 24.33
N ARG A 1110 -6.68 -12.54 23.19
CA ARG A 1110 -6.04 -12.26 21.89
C ARG A 1110 -5.00 -11.14 21.93
N ARG A 1111 -5.14 -10.14 22.81
CA ARG A 1111 -4.13 -9.07 22.95
C ARG A 1111 -2.81 -9.58 23.51
N ILE A 1112 -2.85 -10.56 24.42
CA ILE A 1112 -1.67 -11.21 24.98
C ILE A 1112 -0.98 -12.04 23.88
N ALA A 1113 -1.76 -12.81 23.12
CA ALA A 1113 -1.25 -13.56 21.98
C ALA A 1113 -0.57 -12.64 20.94
N ASP A 1114 -1.19 -11.51 20.59
CA ASP A 1114 -0.61 -10.53 19.66
C ASP A 1114 0.67 -9.89 20.21
N LEU A 1115 0.74 -9.57 21.51
CA LEU A 1115 1.96 -9.08 22.17
C LEU A 1115 3.09 -10.12 22.13
N ALA A 1116 2.78 -11.39 22.39
CA ALA A 1116 3.74 -12.48 22.30
C ALA A 1116 4.25 -12.67 20.86
N ARG A 1117 3.36 -12.62 19.86
CA ARG A 1117 3.73 -12.66 18.43
C ARG A 1117 4.66 -11.50 18.05
N MET A 1118 4.35 -10.29 18.52
CA MET A 1118 5.18 -9.11 18.31
C MET A 1118 6.56 -9.28 18.95
N PHE A 1119 6.61 -9.74 20.19
CA PHE A 1119 7.86 -10.01 20.90
C PHE A 1119 8.77 -10.97 20.13
N PHE A 1120 8.27 -12.14 19.70
CA PHE A 1120 9.10 -13.11 18.96
C PHE A 1120 9.51 -12.60 17.57
N THR A 1121 8.65 -11.81 16.92
CA THR A 1121 8.99 -11.18 15.63
C THR A 1121 10.14 -10.19 15.81
N GLU A 1122 10.07 -9.30 16.79
CA GLU A 1122 11.15 -8.34 17.10
C GLU A 1122 12.42 -9.05 17.59
N LEU A 1123 12.28 -10.06 18.45
CA LEU A 1123 13.41 -10.86 18.95
C LEU A 1123 14.12 -11.60 17.82
N SER A 1124 13.41 -12.09 16.80
CA SER A 1124 14.01 -12.77 15.65
C SER A 1124 14.99 -11.88 14.88
N THR A 1125 14.79 -10.55 14.91
CA THR A 1125 15.69 -9.59 14.27
C THR A 1125 17.02 -9.40 15.02
N LYS A 1126 17.10 -9.83 16.28
CA LYS A 1126 18.29 -9.70 17.13
C LYS A 1126 19.09 -11.00 17.17
N ASP A 1127 20.26 -11.02 16.53
CA ASP A 1127 21.28 -12.08 16.62
C ASP A 1127 20.78 -13.53 16.44
N ASN A 1128 19.69 -13.74 15.70
CA ASN A 1128 19.00 -15.04 15.58
C ASN A 1128 18.64 -15.65 16.97
N ALA A 1129 18.25 -14.81 17.93
CA ALA A 1129 17.97 -15.22 19.31
C ALA A 1129 16.95 -16.36 19.40
N VAL A 1130 15.90 -16.35 18.57
CA VAL A 1130 14.89 -17.42 18.52
C VAL A 1130 15.52 -18.78 18.20
N TYR A 1131 16.48 -18.83 17.27
CA TYR A 1131 17.20 -20.07 16.95
C TYR A 1131 18.09 -20.54 18.10
N ASN A 1132 18.84 -19.62 18.72
CA ASN A 1132 19.76 -19.95 19.81
C ASN A 1132 19.03 -20.54 21.03
N HIS A 1133 17.84 -20.01 21.33
CA HIS A 1133 17.03 -20.43 22.47
C HIS A 1133 15.94 -21.46 22.09
N PHE A 1134 15.86 -21.91 20.84
CA PHE A 1134 14.80 -22.82 20.40
C PHE A 1134 14.76 -24.11 21.22
N VAL A 1135 15.92 -24.74 21.41
CA VAL A 1135 16.07 -26.04 22.08
C VAL A 1135 15.57 -26.00 23.53
N ASP A 1136 15.77 -24.86 24.19
CA ASP A 1136 15.34 -24.56 25.55
C ASP A 1136 13.83 -24.33 25.62
N MET A 1137 13.29 -23.46 24.76
CA MET A 1137 11.84 -23.27 24.62
C MET A 1137 11.10 -24.57 24.32
N PHE A 1138 11.63 -25.36 23.38
CA PHE A 1138 11.07 -26.65 22.99
C PHE A 1138 11.02 -27.62 24.17
N SER A 1139 12.08 -27.70 24.97
CA SER A 1139 12.12 -28.53 26.17
C SER A 1139 11.02 -28.15 27.16
N LEU A 1140 10.86 -26.86 27.44
CA LEU A 1140 9.87 -26.38 28.41
C LEU A 1140 8.42 -26.58 27.91
N LEU A 1141 8.19 -26.44 26.61
CA LEU A 1141 6.88 -26.65 25.99
C LEU A 1141 6.50 -28.15 25.92
N SER A 1142 7.45 -29.03 25.60
CA SER A 1142 7.20 -30.48 25.49
C SER A 1142 7.16 -31.20 26.85
N ALA A 1143 7.79 -30.62 27.88
CA ALA A 1143 7.72 -31.13 29.26
C ALA A 1143 6.48 -30.68 30.03
N GLY A 1144 5.69 -29.73 29.51
CA GLY A 1144 4.56 -29.15 30.23
C GLY A 1144 3.27 -29.98 30.13
N ASP A 1145 2.79 -30.52 31.25
CA ASP A 1145 1.57 -31.36 31.31
C ASP A 1145 0.25 -30.63 30.96
N ASN A 1146 0.25 -29.29 30.90
CA ASN A 1146 -0.96 -28.45 30.81
C ASN A 1146 -1.31 -27.90 29.41
N MET A 1147 -0.57 -28.24 28.34
CA MET A 1147 -0.85 -27.74 26.97
C MET A 1147 -1.53 -28.81 26.13
N ASP A 1148 -2.43 -28.45 25.21
CA ASP A 1148 -2.97 -29.37 24.20
C ASP A 1148 -2.01 -29.54 23.01
N GLU A 1149 -2.08 -30.69 22.34
CA GLU A 1149 -1.18 -31.03 21.24
C GLU A 1149 -1.29 -30.06 20.06
N ASP A 1150 -2.51 -29.57 19.75
CA ASP A 1150 -2.74 -28.66 18.64
C ASP A 1150 -2.15 -27.27 18.91
N SER A 1151 -2.29 -26.74 20.13
CA SER A 1151 -1.65 -25.49 20.55
C SER A 1151 -0.12 -25.60 20.52
N PHE A 1152 0.44 -26.71 20.99
CA PHE A 1152 1.88 -26.96 20.89
C PHE A 1152 2.35 -26.91 19.43
N ARG A 1153 1.67 -27.64 18.54
CA ARG A 1153 1.99 -27.67 17.11
C ARG A 1153 1.93 -26.28 16.46
N ARG A 1154 0.93 -25.45 16.81
CA ARG A 1154 0.82 -24.06 16.33
C ARG A 1154 1.98 -23.19 16.81
N ILE A 1155 2.35 -23.29 18.08
CA ILE A 1155 3.49 -22.55 18.68
C ILE A 1155 4.80 -22.94 17.99
N ILE A 1156 5.07 -24.24 17.86
CA ILE A 1156 6.30 -24.74 17.24
C ILE A 1156 6.38 -24.34 15.76
N LYS A 1157 5.26 -24.45 15.02
CA LYS A 1157 5.21 -23.99 13.62
C LYS A 1157 5.50 -22.49 13.48
N PHE A 1158 5.01 -21.68 14.41
CA PHE A 1158 5.30 -20.25 14.44
C PHE A 1158 6.78 -19.96 14.74
N LEU A 1159 7.36 -20.60 15.76
CA LEU A 1159 8.77 -20.39 16.15
C LEU A 1159 9.75 -20.89 15.08
N LEU A 1160 9.49 -22.05 14.47
CA LEU A 1160 10.30 -22.59 13.38
C LEU A 1160 10.22 -21.74 12.11
N GLY A 1161 9.14 -20.98 11.93
CA GLY A 1161 9.00 -20.02 10.83
C GLY A 1161 10.05 -18.91 10.83
N PHE A 1162 10.73 -18.65 11.95
CA PHE A 1162 11.85 -17.68 12.02
C PHE A 1162 13.22 -18.29 11.67
N VAL A 1163 13.30 -19.62 11.46
CA VAL A 1163 14.55 -20.32 11.11
C VAL A 1163 14.68 -20.39 9.59
N GLU A 1164 14.95 -19.26 8.94
CA GLU A 1164 15.00 -19.17 7.46
C GLU A 1164 16.31 -19.69 6.86
N LYS A 1165 17.40 -19.80 7.64
CA LYS A 1165 18.72 -20.22 7.14
C LYS A 1165 18.85 -21.74 7.14
N ASP A 1166 19.12 -22.33 5.97
CA ASP A 1166 19.34 -23.79 5.80
C ASP A 1166 20.38 -24.37 6.77
N LYS A 1167 21.47 -23.64 7.04
CA LYS A 1167 22.50 -24.06 8.00
C LYS A 1167 21.94 -24.21 9.42
N HIS A 1168 21.11 -23.25 9.84
CA HIS A 1168 20.49 -23.27 11.17
C HIS A 1168 19.44 -24.38 11.25
N ALA A 1169 18.65 -24.59 10.18
CA ALA A 1169 17.68 -25.67 10.10
C ALA A 1169 18.34 -27.05 10.25
N LYS A 1170 19.47 -27.30 9.56
CA LYS A 1170 20.24 -28.56 9.69
C LYS A 1170 20.79 -28.76 11.11
N GLN A 1171 21.48 -27.77 11.67
CA GLN A 1171 22.04 -27.85 13.01
C GLN A 1171 20.96 -28.04 14.10
N LEU A 1172 19.79 -27.43 13.91
CA LEU A 1172 18.67 -27.62 14.83
C LEU A 1172 18.09 -29.03 14.72
N ALA A 1173 17.96 -29.55 13.49
CA ALA A 1173 17.48 -30.90 13.25
C ALA A 1173 18.40 -31.94 13.90
N ASP A 1174 19.73 -31.79 13.78
CA ASP A 1174 20.69 -32.69 14.43
C ASP A 1174 20.55 -32.68 15.97
N LYS A 1175 20.37 -31.48 16.55
CA LYS A 1175 20.15 -31.32 18.01
C LYS A 1175 18.84 -31.93 18.49
N LEU A 1176 17.77 -31.83 17.70
CA LEU A 1176 16.45 -32.41 18.02
C LEU A 1176 16.45 -33.92 17.80
N ALA A 1177 17.08 -34.42 16.74
CA ALA A 1177 17.21 -35.86 16.47
C ALA A 1177 17.95 -36.59 17.61
N ALA A 1178 19.00 -35.97 18.16
CA ALA A 1178 19.71 -36.50 19.33
C ALA A 1178 18.82 -36.63 20.60
N ARG A 1179 17.65 -35.97 20.64
CA ARG A 1179 16.69 -36.07 21.75
C ARG A 1179 15.70 -37.20 21.60
N LEU A 1180 15.47 -37.73 20.39
CA LEU A 1180 14.51 -38.82 20.17
C LEU A 1180 14.84 -40.05 21.03
N GLY A 1181 16.13 -40.36 21.24
CA GLY A 1181 16.57 -41.44 22.11
C GLY A 1181 16.51 -41.15 23.62
N ARG A 1182 16.15 -39.93 24.03
CA ARG A 1182 16.06 -39.48 25.45
C ARG A 1182 14.63 -39.10 25.87
N CYS A 1183 13.63 -39.32 25.01
CA CYS A 1183 12.24 -39.03 25.32
C CYS A 1183 11.68 -40.11 26.27
N GLU A 1184 11.02 -39.70 27.35
CA GLU A 1184 10.46 -40.63 28.35
C GLU A 1184 9.00 -41.01 28.03
N THR A 1185 8.30 -40.18 27.26
CA THR A 1185 6.91 -40.40 26.85
C THR A 1185 6.75 -40.42 25.33
N GLU A 1186 5.75 -41.15 24.85
CA GLU A 1186 5.37 -41.19 23.43
C GLU A 1186 5.00 -39.78 22.92
N ARG A 1187 4.37 -38.98 23.78
CA ARG A 1187 4.02 -37.59 23.50
C ARG A 1187 5.25 -36.73 23.18
N GLN A 1188 6.28 -36.76 24.04
CA GLN A 1188 7.53 -36.02 23.79
C GLN A 1188 8.22 -36.49 22.51
N TRP A 1189 8.15 -37.78 22.20
CA TRP A 1189 8.71 -38.30 20.95
C TRP A 1189 7.95 -37.77 19.73
N ASN A 1190 6.61 -37.76 19.77
CA ASN A 1190 5.76 -37.21 18.71
C ASN A 1190 5.98 -35.70 18.52
N ASP A 1191 6.19 -34.95 19.60
CA ASP A 1191 6.50 -33.52 19.56
C ASP A 1191 7.84 -33.26 18.83
N VAL A 1192 8.87 -34.06 19.12
CA VAL A 1192 10.18 -33.94 18.47
C VAL A 1192 10.09 -34.36 17.00
N ALA A 1193 9.38 -35.44 16.69
CA ALA A 1193 9.14 -35.89 15.32
C ALA A 1193 8.39 -34.83 14.49
N TYR A 1194 7.39 -34.17 15.08
CA TYR A 1194 6.66 -33.08 14.44
C TYR A 1194 7.57 -31.89 14.10
N ALA A 1195 8.40 -31.44 15.05
CA ALA A 1195 9.35 -30.36 14.81
C ALA A 1195 10.38 -30.70 13.72
N LEU A 1196 10.88 -31.94 13.68
CA LEU A 1196 11.78 -32.43 12.64
C LEU A 1196 11.12 -32.47 11.25
N GLY A 1197 9.83 -32.80 11.19
CA GLY A 1197 9.05 -32.82 9.94
C GLY A 1197 8.83 -31.44 9.31
N ILE A 1198 8.86 -30.36 10.12
CA ILE A 1198 8.75 -28.97 9.63
C ILE A 1198 10.09 -28.44 9.09
N LEU A 1199 11.21 -28.89 9.68
CA LEU A 1199 12.54 -28.41 9.31
C LEU A 1199 12.99 -28.97 7.95
N GLN A 1200 13.44 -28.11 7.04
CA GLN A 1200 14.01 -28.50 5.75
C GLN A 1200 15.47 -28.96 5.88
N HIS A 1201 15.69 -30.13 6.50
CA HIS A 1201 17.04 -30.62 6.84
C HIS A 1201 17.66 -31.56 5.80
N LYS A 1202 16.84 -32.25 4.98
CA LYS A 1202 17.26 -33.20 3.91
C LYS A 1202 18.24 -34.29 4.40
N ASN A 1203 18.17 -34.72 5.66
CA ASN A 1203 19.02 -35.77 6.21
C ASN A 1203 18.28 -37.12 6.21
N GLU A 1204 18.79 -38.10 5.47
CA GLU A 1204 18.18 -39.42 5.33
C GLU A 1204 18.21 -40.23 6.64
N GLU A 1205 19.23 -40.03 7.49
CA GLU A 1205 19.36 -40.73 8.78
C GLU A 1205 18.27 -40.30 9.77
N ILE A 1206 17.97 -39.00 9.83
CA ILE A 1206 16.91 -38.44 10.67
C ILE A 1206 15.54 -38.91 10.18
N THR A 1207 15.36 -38.93 8.85
CA THR A 1207 14.12 -39.42 8.22
C THR A 1207 13.89 -40.90 8.55
N LYS A 1208 14.95 -41.71 8.52
CA LYS A 1208 14.90 -43.12 8.92
C LYS A 1208 14.56 -43.26 10.41
N LEU A 1209 15.20 -42.48 11.29
CA LEU A 1209 14.97 -42.54 12.74
C LEU A 1209 13.53 -42.15 13.13
N VAL A 1210 12.92 -41.20 12.42
CA VAL A 1210 11.50 -40.84 12.59
C VAL A 1210 10.59 -41.94 12.02
N SER A 1211 10.96 -42.62 10.94
CA SER A 1211 10.17 -43.73 10.38
C SER A 1211 10.16 -44.98 11.27
N GLU A 1212 11.17 -45.15 12.13
CA GLU A 1212 11.30 -46.30 13.03
C GLU A 1212 10.35 -46.27 14.25
N GLY A 1213 9.69 -45.12 14.50
CA GLY A 1213 8.67 -44.96 15.55
C GLY A 1213 9.20 -44.91 16.99
N TYR A 1214 8.31 -44.58 17.94
CA TYR A 1214 8.63 -44.61 19.37
C TYR A 1214 8.80 -46.05 19.87
N ARG A 1215 9.93 -46.34 20.54
CA ARG A 1215 10.21 -47.66 21.15
C ARG A 1215 10.37 -47.50 22.66
N VAL A 1216 9.42 -48.04 23.44
CA VAL A 1216 9.55 -48.12 24.91
C VAL A 1216 10.54 -49.23 25.25
N VAL A 1217 11.70 -48.88 25.81
CA VAL A 1217 12.59 -49.86 26.43
C VAL A 1217 11.98 -50.20 27.79
N HIS A 1218 11.15 -51.24 27.86
CA HIS A 1218 10.84 -51.86 29.14
C HIS A 1218 12.12 -52.51 29.67
N SER A 1219 12.73 -51.91 30.69
CA SER A 1219 13.68 -52.63 31.53
C SER A 1219 12.91 -53.76 32.23
N SER A 1220 13.01 -54.97 31.70
CA SER A 1220 12.63 -56.18 32.41
C SER A 1220 13.49 -56.30 33.68
N ALA A 1221 12.83 -56.15 34.84
CA ALA A 1221 13.19 -56.56 36.21
C ALA A 1221 14.68 -56.50 36.64
#